data_AF-A0A452RDI2-F1
#
_entry.id   AF-A0A452RDI2-F1
#
_cell.length_a   1.000
_cell.length_b   1.000
_cell.length_c   1.000
_cell.angle_alpha   90.00
_cell.angle_beta   90.00
_cell.angle_gamma   90.00
#
_symmetry.space_group_name_H-M   'P 1'
#
loop_
_entity.id
_entity.type
_entity.pdbx_description
1 polymer ?
#
loop_
_entity_poly.entity_id
_entity_poly.type
_entity_poly.pdbx_seq_one_letter_code
_entity_poly.pdbx_strand_id
1 'polypeptide(L)'
;MAVLRQLALLLWKNYTVQKRKVLVTVLELFLPLLFSGILIWLRLKIQSENVPNATIYPGQSIQELPLFFSFPPPGDAWELAYIPSRSDAVRTVTEMARRTLVINMRARGFPSEKDFEDYIRYNNHSSNVLAAVVFEHTFNHSREPLPLAVKYHLRFSYTRRNYMWTQTGSFFLKETEGWHTTSLFPLFPNPGPREPASPDGGEPGYIREGFLAVQHAVDRAIMQYHANASARQLFEKLTVIAKRFPYPPFISDPFLVAIQYQLPLLLMLSFTYSSLTIIRAVVQEKERKLKVKKDVAVLTHSDPSLVLVFLLCFAISSISFSFMVSTFFSKANMAAAIGGFLYFFTYIPYFFVAPRYNRMTLSQKLLSCLLSNVAMAMGAQLIGKFEAKGVGVQWRDLLSPVNVDDDFSFGQVLGMLLLDSVLYGLVTWYVEAVLPGQFGVPQPWYFFIRPSYWCGHPRTGLGKEEEDDDPEKALRTEYFEAEPEDLVAGIKIKHVTKVFRVGNKGKAAVRDLNLNLYEGQITVLLGHNGAGKTTTLSMLTGLFPPTSGRAYINGYEISQDMVQIRKSLGLCPQHDVLFDNLTVAEHLYFYAQLKGLSRQKCPEEVQRMLHVLSLEDKQDSLSRFLSGGMKRKLSIGIALIAGSKVLMLDEPTSGMDAISRRAIWDLLQQHKSDRTVLLTTHFMDEADLLGDRVAIMAKGELQCCGSSLFLKQKYGAGYHMTLVKEPHCDPEAISRLVQYHVPSATLESRAGAELSFILPKESTHRFESLFTKLEKQQKELGIASFGASVTTMEEVFLRVGKLVDTSMDIQAIQLPALQYQHERRASDWAVDSHLCGAMDPTNGVGSLIEDECTPAKLNTGLALHCQQFSAMFLKKAVYSLREWKMVVAQVLVPLTCVTLALLAVNYSSETFDDPKLELTLGAYGRTVVPFAVPGASRLDQQLSEHLKDMLQAEGQEPREVLGDLEEFLIFRASVEGGGFNERCLVAVSFRDVGERTVVTALFNNQAYHSPATALAVVDNLLFKQLCGPQASIVVSNYPQPRSALQAAKDQFNEYKIFPHDQTPGPRSCRRTLGCFCLGRWKQCCHERVVPTSLQSFLKVGLLEHARALALTFCGPSTLFSGVATPVCVPTTRAALSPRPHPHILAVRLL
;
A
#
# COMPACT_ATOMS: atom_id res chain seq x y z
N MET A 1 -26.36 -8.76 13.82
CA MET A 1 -26.74 -9.97 13.02
C MET A 1 -27.00 -9.70 11.53
N ALA A 2 -27.72 -8.65 11.13
CA ALA A 2 -27.97 -8.36 9.69
C ALA A 2 -26.68 -8.08 8.89
N VAL A 3 -25.74 -7.32 9.46
CA VAL A 3 -24.44 -7.01 8.84
C VAL A 3 -23.61 -8.28 8.59
N LEU A 4 -23.58 -9.22 9.54
CA LEU A 4 -22.91 -10.52 9.39
C LEU A 4 -23.50 -11.36 8.25
N ARG A 5 -24.83 -11.32 8.06
CA ARG A 5 -25.50 -12.01 6.94
C ARG A 5 -25.14 -11.37 5.60
N GLN A 6 -25.09 -10.05 5.53
CA GLN A 6 -24.68 -9.32 4.32
C GLN A 6 -23.20 -9.58 3.99
N LEU A 7 -22.32 -9.57 4.99
CA LEU A 7 -20.91 -9.93 4.84
C LEU A 7 -20.77 -11.37 4.30
N ALA A 8 -21.48 -12.33 4.89
CA ALA A 8 -21.48 -13.72 4.43
C ALA A 8 -21.98 -13.86 2.99
N LEU A 9 -22.98 -13.08 2.59
CA LEU A 9 -23.49 -13.05 1.21
C LEU A 9 -22.47 -12.47 0.23
N LEU A 10 -21.79 -11.39 0.61
CA LEU A 10 -20.72 -10.78 -0.19
C LEU A 10 -19.51 -11.71 -0.32
N LEU A 11 -19.13 -12.40 0.75
CA LEU A 11 -18.09 -13.42 0.74
C LEU A 11 -18.48 -14.58 -0.18
N TRP A 12 -19.73 -15.05 -0.11
CA TRP A 12 -20.24 -16.08 -1.03
C TRP A 12 -20.17 -15.63 -2.49
N LYS A 13 -20.60 -14.41 -2.80
CA LYS A 13 -20.50 -13.82 -4.15
C LYS A 13 -19.05 -13.78 -4.63
N ASN A 14 -18.15 -13.21 -3.82
CA ASN A 14 -16.74 -13.08 -4.16
C ASN A 14 -16.08 -14.46 -4.35
N TYR A 15 -16.42 -15.43 -3.51
CA TYR A 15 -15.97 -16.82 -3.64
C TYR A 15 -16.43 -17.45 -4.96
N THR A 16 -17.70 -17.31 -5.33
CA THR A 16 -18.25 -17.83 -6.59
C THR A 16 -17.57 -17.21 -7.81
N VAL A 17 -17.32 -15.90 -7.77
CA VAL A 17 -16.58 -15.19 -8.84
C VAL A 17 -15.12 -15.64 -8.91
N GLN A 18 -14.45 -15.81 -7.77
CA GLN A 18 -13.04 -16.23 -7.73
C GLN A 18 -12.87 -17.67 -8.21
N LYS A 19 -13.77 -18.59 -7.86
CA LYS A 19 -13.78 -19.99 -8.34
C LYS A 19 -13.76 -20.09 -9.88
N ARG A 20 -14.32 -19.10 -10.58
CA ARG A 20 -14.40 -19.05 -12.05
C ARG A 20 -13.18 -18.38 -12.71
N LYS A 21 -12.24 -17.82 -11.94
CA LYS A 21 -10.97 -17.21 -12.42
C LYS A 21 -9.77 -18.12 -12.18
N VAL A 22 -9.81 -19.33 -12.76
CA VAL A 22 -8.81 -20.39 -12.54
C VAL A 22 -7.37 -19.91 -12.75
N LEU A 23 -7.09 -19.14 -13.80
CA LEU A 23 -5.73 -18.66 -14.10
C LEU A 23 -5.19 -17.71 -13.01
N VAL A 24 -6.05 -16.84 -12.48
CA VAL A 24 -5.70 -15.91 -11.40
C VAL A 24 -5.46 -16.71 -10.12
N THR A 25 -6.32 -17.69 -9.82
CA THR A 25 -6.15 -18.60 -8.67
C THR A 25 -4.90 -19.49 -8.79
N VAL A 26 -4.52 -19.89 -10.01
CA VAL A 26 -3.28 -20.65 -10.24
C VAL A 26 -2.05 -19.76 -10.03
N LEU A 27 -2.07 -18.52 -10.54
CA LEU A 27 -1.01 -17.53 -10.29
C LEU A 27 -0.91 -17.19 -8.78
N GLU A 28 -2.07 -17.06 -8.12
CA GLU A 28 -2.21 -16.84 -6.66
C GLU A 28 -1.58 -17.95 -5.83
N LEU A 29 -1.68 -19.21 -6.29
CA LEU A 29 -1.08 -20.36 -5.62
C LEU A 29 0.40 -20.52 -5.98
N PHE A 30 0.79 -20.18 -7.19
CA PHE A 30 2.16 -20.33 -7.66
C PHE A 30 3.14 -19.40 -6.94
N LEU A 31 2.74 -18.14 -6.67
CA LEU A 31 3.65 -17.14 -6.11
C LEU A 31 4.15 -17.52 -4.68
N PRO A 32 3.30 -17.93 -3.73
CA PRO A 32 3.77 -18.42 -2.43
C PRO A 32 4.57 -19.72 -2.54
N LEU A 33 4.16 -20.63 -3.43
CA LEU A 33 4.89 -21.89 -3.69
C LEU A 33 6.29 -21.63 -4.25
N LEU A 34 6.44 -20.60 -5.08
CA LEU A 34 7.72 -20.15 -5.61
C LEU A 34 8.61 -19.64 -4.48
N PHE A 35 8.09 -18.79 -3.58
CA PHE A 35 8.87 -18.28 -2.45
C PHE A 35 9.22 -19.35 -1.41
N SER A 36 8.29 -20.27 -1.09
CA SER A 36 8.61 -21.44 -0.27
C SER A 36 9.62 -22.36 -0.96
N GLY A 37 9.52 -22.50 -2.28
CA GLY A 37 10.47 -23.24 -3.10
C GLY A 37 11.86 -22.61 -3.07
N ILE A 38 11.95 -21.28 -3.08
CA ILE A 38 13.22 -20.54 -2.91
C ILE A 38 13.80 -20.78 -1.51
N LEU A 39 12.99 -20.74 -0.45
CA LEU A 39 13.44 -21.03 0.92
C LEU A 39 13.93 -22.46 1.07
N ILE A 40 13.20 -23.44 0.52
CA ILE A 40 13.62 -24.85 0.51
C ILE A 40 14.88 -25.03 -0.32
N TRP A 41 14.99 -24.37 -1.48
CA TRP A 41 16.19 -24.43 -2.31
C TRP A 41 17.41 -23.84 -1.61
N LEU A 42 17.26 -22.69 -0.93
CA LEU A 42 18.29 -22.10 -0.07
C LEU A 42 18.66 -23.05 1.08
N ARG A 43 17.69 -23.70 1.72
CA ARG A 43 17.92 -24.70 2.77
C ARG A 43 18.71 -25.90 2.27
N LEU A 44 18.41 -26.36 1.06
CA LEU A 44 19.13 -27.48 0.44
C LEU A 44 20.55 -27.11 -0.01
N LYS A 45 20.80 -25.82 -0.30
CA LYS A 45 22.13 -25.32 -0.69
C LYS A 45 23.04 -25.04 0.50
N ILE A 46 22.50 -24.54 1.61
CA ILE A 46 23.26 -24.21 2.83
C ILE A 46 23.13 -25.39 3.79
N GLN A 47 24.14 -26.27 3.79
CA GLN A 47 24.17 -27.43 4.68
C GLN A 47 24.58 -27.02 6.10
N SER A 48 23.92 -27.61 7.11
CA SER A 48 24.30 -27.49 8.51
C SER A 48 25.50 -28.40 8.81
N GLU A 49 26.50 -27.87 9.52
CA GLU A 49 27.64 -28.64 10.01
C GLU A 49 27.37 -29.14 11.43
N ASN A 50 27.53 -30.44 11.67
CA ASN A 50 27.37 -31.03 13.00
C ASN A 50 28.75 -31.16 13.67
N VAL A 51 28.92 -30.57 14.84
CA VAL A 51 30.14 -30.67 15.66
C VAL A 51 29.86 -31.64 16.81
N PRO A 52 30.25 -32.93 16.68
CA PRO A 52 29.78 -34.00 17.57
C PRO A 52 30.49 -34.04 18.93
N ASN A 53 31.67 -33.42 19.05
CA ASN A 53 32.47 -33.41 20.28
C ASN A 53 32.37 -32.04 20.97
N ALA A 54 32.54 -32.03 22.29
CA ALA A 54 32.65 -30.77 23.04
C ALA A 54 33.88 -29.98 22.57
N THR A 55 33.70 -28.67 22.37
CA THR A 55 34.78 -27.76 21.98
C THR A 55 35.49 -27.26 23.23
N ILE A 56 36.77 -27.57 23.37
CA ILE A 56 37.61 -27.15 24.49
C ILE A 56 38.60 -26.11 23.98
N TYR A 57 38.70 -24.99 24.68
CA TYR A 57 39.59 -23.88 24.32
C TYR A 57 40.86 -23.86 25.20
N PRO A 58 42.04 -23.56 24.63
CA PRO A 58 43.26 -23.39 25.42
C PRO A 58 43.20 -22.09 26.25
N GLY A 59 43.81 -22.11 27.44
CA GLY A 59 43.98 -20.91 28.26
C GLY A 59 44.88 -19.88 27.59
N GLN A 60 44.56 -18.60 27.74
CA GLN A 60 45.30 -17.46 27.20
C GLN A 60 46.02 -16.73 28.33
N SER A 61 47.32 -16.47 28.14
CA SER A 61 48.08 -15.62 29.05
C SER A 61 47.65 -14.17 28.88
N ILE A 62 47.43 -13.47 29.99
CA ILE A 62 47.08 -12.04 30.02
C ILE A 62 48.24 -11.17 30.51
N GLN A 63 49.42 -11.75 30.73
CA GLN A 63 50.60 -11.02 31.22
C GLN A 63 51.38 -10.35 30.09
N GLU A 64 51.25 -10.86 28.87
CA GLU A 64 51.97 -10.37 27.69
C GLU A 64 50.99 -9.69 26.73
N LEU A 65 51.43 -8.59 26.12
CA LEU A 65 50.68 -7.95 25.05
C LEU A 65 50.81 -8.76 23.74
N PRO A 66 49.79 -8.72 22.86
CA PRO A 66 49.85 -9.38 21.56
C PRO A 66 51.10 -9.02 20.73
N LEU A 67 51.62 -10.00 19.98
CA LEU A 67 52.88 -9.89 19.22
C LEU A 67 52.97 -8.67 18.27
N PHE A 68 51.85 -8.16 17.76
CA PHE A 68 51.86 -7.01 16.87
C PHE A 68 52.30 -5.71 17.57
N PHE A 69 52.16 -5.59 18.90
CA PHE A 69 52.61 -4.42 19.64
C PHE A 69 54.14 -4.30 19.70
N SER A 70 54.87 -5.38 19.40
CA SER A 70 56.32 -5.37 19.23
C SER A 70 56.78 -4.57 17.99
N PHE A 71 55.86 -4.22 17.09
CA PHE A 71 56.10 -3.41 15.90
C PHE A 71 55.37 -2.06 16.04
N PRO A 72 56.05 -0.98 16.49
CA PRO A 72 55.40 0.31 16.67
C PRO A 72 55.09 1.01 15.32
N PRO A 73 54.18 2.00 15.31
CA PRO A 73 53.89 2.82 14.13
C PRO A 73 55.14 3.51 13.58
N PRO A 74 55.24 3.77 12.26
CA PRO A 74 56.43 4.37 11.67
C PRO A 74 56.69 5.77 12.22
N GLY A 75 57.76 5.91 13.01
CA GLY A 75 58.28 7.19 13.50
C GLY A 75 58.12 7.48 15.00
N ASP A 76 57.48 6.62 15.80
CA ASP A 76 57.25 6.88 17.24
C ASP A 76 57.07 5.60 18.07
N ALA A 77 57.12 5.70 19.41
CA ALA A 77 56.82 4.61 20.34
C ALA A 77 55.34 4.62 20.78
N TRP A 78 54.81 3.49 21.23
CA TRP A 78 53.45 3.39 21.77
C TRP A 78 53.27 4.30 23.01
N GLU A 79 52.13 4.99 23.11
CA GLU A 79 51.80 5.87 24.24
C GLU A 79 50.70 5.28 25.14
N LEU A 80 50.93 5.23 26.45
CA LEU A 80 49.93 4.93 27.48
C LEU A 80 49.51 6.25 28.15
N ALA A 81 48.29 6.70 27.90
CA ALA A 81 47.80 7.96 28.43
C ALA A 81 47.21 7.79 29.85
N TYR A 82 47.31 8.81 30.70
CA TYR A 82 46.69 8.83 32.04
C TYR A 82 46.02 10.16 32.36
N ILE A 83 44.87 10.09 33.05
CA ILE A 83 44.04 11.23 33.44
C ILE A 83 43.54 11.02 34.88
N PRO A 84 43.59 12.04 35.77
CA PRO A 84 44.15 13.37 35.57
C PRO A 84 45.67 13.44 35.77
N SER A 85 46.38 14.25 34.96
CA SER A 85 47.84 14.40 35.03
C SER A 85 48.36 15.14 36.26
N ARG A 86 47.48 15.85 36.97
CA ARG A 86 47.82 16.63 38.18
C ARG A 86 48.08 15.76 39.41
N SER A 87 47.68 14.49 39.40
CA SER A 87 47.82 13.57 40.53
C SER A 87 49.12 12.75 40.43
N ASP A 88 49.97 12.85 41.46
CA ASP A 88 51.20 12.06 41.56
C ASP A 88 50.89 10.57 41.75
N ALA A 89 49.78 10.24 42.41
CA ALA A 89 49.32 8.86 42.61
C ALA A 89 48.99 8.19 41.27
N VAL A 90 48.17 8.85 40.42
CA VAL A 90 47.78 8.36 39.10
C VAL A 90 49.00 8.18 38.19
N ARG A 91 49.94 9.13 38.20
CA ARG A 91 51.20 9.03 37.47
C ARG A 91 52.02 7.82 37.92
N THR A 92 52.14 7.61 39.23
CA THR A 92 52.90 6.50 39.80
C THR A 92 52.30 5.15 39.42
N VAL A 93 50.98 4.99 39.55
CA VAL A 93 50.25 3.76 39.16
C VAL A 93 50.42 3.48 37.67
N THR A 94 50.26 4.49 36.81
CA THR A 94 50.42 4.32 35.36
C THR A 94 51.86 3.93 34.98
N GLU A 95 52.87 4.53 35.61
CA GLU A 95 54.27 4.15 35.39
C GLU A 95 54.59 2.72 35.87
N MET A 96 53.97 2.27 36.98
CA MET A 96 54.09 0.88 37.42
C MET A 96 53.42 -0.10 36.44
N ALA A 97 52.23 0.24 35.93
CA ALA A 97 51.55 -0.53 34.90
C ALA A 97 52.39 -0.60 33.61
N ARG A 98 52.96 0.53 33.17
CA ARG A 98 53.86 0.61 32.00
C ARG A 98 55.07 -0.30 32.13
N ARG A 99 55.71 -0.33 33.30
CA ARG A 99 56.86 -1.22 33.57
C ARG A 99 56.48 -2.71 33.51
N THR A 100 55.24 -3.03 33.85
CA THR A 100 54.73 -4.40 33.86
C THR A 100 54.47 -4.94 32.44
N LEU A 101 54.19 -4.08 31.46
CA LEU A 101 53.81 -4.48 30.09
C LEU A 101 54.99 -4.78 29.14
N VAL A 102 56.24 -4.74 29.61
CA VAL A 102 57.50 -5.19 28.93
C VAL A 102 57.65 -4.78 27.44
N ILE A 103 57.11 -3.63 27.03
CA ILE A 103 57.23 -3.08 25.66
C ILE A 103 57.75 -1.63 25.72
N ASN A 104 58.42 -1.19 24.66
CA ASN A 104 58.87 0.19 24.50
C ASN A 104 57.68 1.16 24.38
N MET A 105 57.20 1.63 25.53
CA MET A 105 56.06 2.53 25.68
C MET A 105 56.43 3.79 26.49
N ARG A 106 55.81 4.93 26.14
CA ARG A 106 55.90 6.21 26.89
C ARG A 106 54.59 6.47 27.64
N ALA A 107 54.66 6.96 28.88
CA ALA A 107 53.47 7.42 29.60
C ALA A 107 53.21 8.90 29.33
N ARG A 108 51.96 9.28 29.05
CA ARG A 108 51.56 10.66 28.74
C ARG A 108 50.38 11.11 29.59
N GLY A 109 50.54 12.20 30.34
CA GLY A 109 49.47 12.73 31.19
C GLY A 109 48.61 13.76 30.47
N PHE A 110 47.29 13.69 30.65
CA PHE A 110 46.35 14.74 30.23
C PHE A 110 45.62 15.35 31.44
N PRO A 111 45.41 16.68 31.47
CA PRO A 111 44.81 17.34 32.63
C PRO A 111 43.32 17.04 32.80
N SER A 112 42.58 16.90 31.71
CA SER A 112 41.18 16.47 31.72
C SER A 112 40.89 15.44 30.61
N GLU A 113 39.77 14.75 30.75
CA GLU A 113 39.29 13.78 29.75
C GLU A 113 38.92 14.47 28.42
N LYS A 114 38.42 15.71 28.48
CA LYS A 114 38.11 16.51 27.29
C LYS A 114 39.37 16.86 26.47
N ASP A 115 40.46 17.21 27.15
CA ASP A 115 41.74 17.51 26.47
C ASP A 115 42.30 16.27 25.75
N PHE A 116 42.04 15.07 26.30
CA PHE A 116 42.38 13.82 25.65
C PHE A 116 41.48 13.53 24.44
N GLU A 117 40.18 13.78 24.53
CA GLU A 117 39.27 13.63 23.39
C GLU A 117 39.63 14.54 22.23
N ASP A 118 39.93 15.81 22.51
CA ASP A 118 40.39 16.76 21.50
C ASP A 118 41.72 16.31 20.87
N TYR A 119 42.63 15.73 21.66
CA TYR A 119 43.87 15.13 21.15
C TYR A 119 43.60 13.96 20.19
N ILE A 120 42.69 13.05 20.54
CA ILE A 120 42.35 11.91 19.67
C ILE A 120 41.64 12.36 18.38
N ARG A 121 40.72 13.32 18.47
CA ARG A 121 39.90 13.78 17.34
C ARG A 121 40.69 14.55 16.28
N TYR A 122 41.61 15.42 16.73
CA TYR A 122 42.25 16.41 15.85
C TYR A 122 43.75 16.20 15.62
N ASN A 123 44.45 15.42 16.45
CA ASN A 123 45.89 15.22 16.30
C ASN A 123 46.22 14.03 15.40
N ASN A 124 47.16 14.20 14.48
CA ASN A 124 47.64 13.13 13.60
C ASN A 124 48.47 12.05 14.33
N HIS A 125 49.03 12.35 15.51
CA HIS A 125 49.76 11.39 16.34
C HIS A 125 48.84 10.54 17.24
N SER A 126 47.51 10.67 17.13
CA SER A 126 46.55 9.91 17.95
C SER A 126 46.63 8.40 17.72
N SER A 127 47.07 7.95 16.53
CA SER A 127 47.26 6.52 16.22
C SER A 127 48.31 5.82 17.09
N ASN A 128 49.21 6.59 17.72
CA ASN A 128 50.28 6.06 18.58
C ASN A 128 49.78 5.76 20.00
N VAL A 129 48.59 6.23 20.36
CA VAL A 129 47.99 5.97 21.68
C VAL A 129 47.48 4.54 21.73
N LEU A 130 48.06 3.73 22.61
CA LEU A 130 47.62 2.36 22.84
C LEU A 130 46.26 2.36 23.54
N ALA A 131 46.20 2.99 24.71
CA ALA A 131 45.01 3.19 25.52
C ALA A 131 45.21 4.38 26.48
N ALA A 132 44.12 4.89 27.04
CA ALA A 132 44.16 5.82 28.16
C ALA A 132 43.55 5.19 29.42
N VAL A 133 44.16 5.48 30.57
CA VAL A 133 43.66 5.10 31.91
C VAL A 133 43.10 6.36 32.57
N VAL A 134 41.79 6.36 32.82
CA VAL A 134 41.09 7.52 33.40
C VAL A 134 40.58 7.15 34.77
N PHE A 135 41.05 7.83 35.81
CA PHE A 135 40.56 7.65 37.18
C PHE A 135 39.40 8.62 37.44
N GLU A 136 38.29 8.10 37.96
CA GLU A 136 37.07 8.89 38.21
C GLU A 136 37.15 9.72 39.50
N HIS A 137 38.10 9.42 40.38
CA HIS A 137 38.29 10.15 41.64
C HIS A 137 38.72 11.59 41.39
N THR A 138 38.07 12.53 42.08
CA THR A 138 38.38 13.95 41.99
C THR A 138 39.48 14.30 43.00
N PHE A 139 40.71 14.47 42.50
CA PHE A 139 41.86 14.86 43.34
C PHE A 139 41.87 16.38 43.56
N ASN A 140 41.80 16.82 44.82
CA ASN A 140 41.84 18.23 45.19
C ASN A 140 43.26 18.81 45.16
N HIS A 141 44.26 17.98 45.46
CA HIS A 141 45.68 18.36 45.49
C HIS A 141 46.57 17.25 44.90
N SER A 142 47.78 17.57 44.41
CA SER A 142 48.61 16.62 43.65
C SER A 142 49.11 15.41 44.45
N ARG A 143 49.27 15.57 45.78
CA ARG A 143 49.78 14.53 46.70
C ARG A 143 48.69 13.72 47.40
N GLU A 144 47.43 13.92 47.05
CA GLU A 144 46.32 13.14 47.61
C GLU A 144 46.47 11.65 47.23
N PRO A 145 46.42 10.71 48.20
CA PRO A 145 46.60 9.29 47.93
C PRO A 145 45.40 8.71 47.18
N LEU A 146 45.63 7.62 46.45
CA LEU A 146 44.55 6.88 45.80
C LEU A 146 43.59 6.28 46.88
N PRO A 147 42.25 6.35 46.71
CA PRO A 147 41.32 5.73 47.65
C PRO A 147 41.34 4.19 47.57
N LEU A 148 40.88 3.50 48.62
CA LEU A 148 40.74 2.03 48.63
C LEU A 148 39.63 1.53 47.70
N ALA A 149 38.61 2.35 47.43
CA ALA A 149 37.58 2.08 46.44
C ALA A 149 37.95 2.81 45.14
N VAL A 150 38.62 2.12 44.23
CA VAL A 150 39.14 2.69 42.98
C VAL A 150 38.16 2.45 41.85
N LYS A 151 37.73 3.52 41.19
CA LYS A 151 36.98 3.46 39.93
C LYS A 151 37.78 4.08 38.81
N TYR A 152 37.97 3.32 37.74
CA TYR A 152 38.66 3.80 36.55
C TYR A 152 38.08 3.19 35.28
N HIS A 153 38.35 3.83 34.15
CA HIS A 153 37.97 3.30 32.85
C HIS A 153 39.11 3.34 31.85
N LEU A 154 39.11 2.34 30.97
CA LEU A 154 40.07 2.19 29.91
C LEU A 154 39.49 2.71 28.60
N ARG A 155 40.24 3.57 27.92
CA ARG A 155 39.89 4.07 26.60
C ARG A 155 40.80 3.52 25.52
N PHE A 156 40.33 2.50 24.81
CA PHE A 156 41.02 1.91 23.66
C PHE A 156 40.55 2.49 22.33
N SER A 157 41.39 2.42 21.30
CA SER A 157 41.03 2.82 19.93
C SER A 157 39.73 2.17 19.47
N TYR A 158 38.81 2.97 18.90
CA TYR A 158 37.55 2.47 18.36
C TYR A 158 37.77 1.48 17.20
N THR A 159 38.69 1.80 16.29
CA THR A 159 39.02 0.94 15.15
C THR A 159 40.02 -0.14 15.56
N ARG A 160 39.81 -1.35 15.06
CA ARG A 160 40.72 -2.49 15.23
C ARG A 160 42.06 -2.22 14.56
N ARG A 161 43.15 -2.53 15.25
CA ARG A 161 44.53 -2.36 14.72
C ARG A 161 45.04 -3.62 14.05
N ASN A 162 44.49 -4.77 14.40
CA ASN A 162 44.89 -6.08 13.87
C ASN A 162 43.99 -6.56 12.71
N TYR A 163 43.99 -5.84 11.58
CA TYR A 163 43.12 -6.14 10.41
C TYR A 163 43.67 -7.26 9.49
N MET A 164 44.95 -7.61 9.59
CA MET A 164 45.65 -8.31 8.50
C MET A 164 45.53 -9.85 8.52
N TRP A 165 44.96 -10.47 9.56
CA TRP A 165 45.02 -11.94 9.75
C TRP A 165 43.70 -12.72 9.75
N THR A 166 42.55 -12.07 9.57
CA THR A 166 41.23 -12.73 9.65
C THR A 166 40.43 -12.55 8.37
N GLN A 167 40.85 -13.20 7.29
CA GLN A 167 39.96 -13.52 6.17
C GLN A 167 39.49 -14.97 6.29
N THR A 168 38.38 -15.17 6.99
CA THR A 168 37.62 -16.42 6.88
C THR A 168 36.14 -16.14 7.11
N GLY A 169 35.41 -15.97 6.00
CA GLY A 169 34.01 -16.40 5.85
C GLY A 169 32.90 -15.48 6.37
N SER A 170 32.30 -14.68 5.48
CA SER A 170 30.86 -14.69 5.15
C SER A 170 30.51 -13.44 4.33
N PHE A 171 29.92 -13.64 3.16
CA PHE A 171 29.62 -12.59 2.17
C PHE A 171 28.49 -11.62 2.61
N PHE A 172 27.80 -11.92 3.73
CA PHE A 172 26.60 -11.21 4.18
C PHE A 172 26.79 -10.39 5.48
N LEU A 173 27.93 -10.47 6.15
CA LEU A 173 28.22 -9.73 7.39
C LEU A 173 29.58 -9.06 7.24
N LYS A 174 29.60 -7.89 6.63
CA LYS A 174 30.80 -7.07 6.54
C LYS A 174 30.53 -5.73 7.19
N GLU A 175 30.31 -5.72 8.50
CA GLU A 175 30.20 -4.49 9.30
C GLU A 175 30.07 -4.82 10.80
N THR A 176 31.19 -4.86 11.51
CA THR A 176 31.22 -4.71 12.98
C THR A 176 32.59 -4.13 13.36
N GLU A 177 32.76 -2.83 13.16
CA GLU A 177 33.87 -2.08 13.74
C GLU A 177 33.42 -1.48 15.08
N GLY A 178 34.11 -1.78 16.17
CA GLY A 178 33.88 -1.16 17.49
C GLY A 178 33.95 -2.14 18.67
N TRP A 179 33.72 -1.61 19.87
CA TRP A 179 33.78 -2.38 21.13
C TRP A 179 32.43 -2.92 21.60
N HIS A 180 31.33 -2.54 20.93
CA HIS A 180 29.97 -2.99 21.23
C HIS A 180 29.46 -2.67 22.64
N THR A 181 29.92 -1.59 23.28
CA THR A 181 29.51 -1.24 24.65
C THR A 181 28.03 -0.81 24.78
N THR A 182 27.28 -0.74 23.67
CA THR A 182 25.82 -0.53 23.65
C THR A 182 25.00 -1.80 23.88
N SER A 183 25.60 -2.99 23.78
CA SER A 183 24.89 -4.27 23.85
C SER A 183 25.74 -5.32 24.56
N LEU A 184 25.17 -6.07 25.51
CA LEU A 184 25.93 -7.09 26.24
C LEU A 184 26.03 -8.41 25.48
N PHE A 185 25.05 -8.68 24.61
CA PHE A 185 24.97 -9.88 23.76
C PHE A 185 24.84 -9.52 22.27
N PRO A 186 25.25 -10.42 21.36
CA PRO A 186 25.00 -10.26 19.94
C PRO A 186 23.50 -10.15 19.64
N LEU A 187 23.14 -9.26 18.72
CA LEU A 187 21.75 -9.07 18.26
C LEU A 187 21.14 -10.39 17.75
N PHE A 188 21.97 -11.23 17.12
CA PHE A 188 21.63 -12.54 16.59
C PHE A 188 22.61 -13.59 17.15
N PRO A 189 22.25 -14.29 18.24
CA PRO A 189 23.10 -15.34 18.80
C PRO A 189 23.10 -16.55 17.88
N ASN A 190 24.27 -17.15 17.63
CA ASN A 190 24.34 -18.41 16.91
C ASN A 190 24.01 -19.58 17.87
N PRO A 191 23.45 -20.70 17.37
CA PRO A 191 23.26 -21.91 18.17
C PRO A 191 24.56 -22.50 18.74
N GLY A 192 25.70 -22.14 18.15
CA GLY A 192 27.05 -22.46 18.60
C GLY A 192 27.81 -21.26 19.20
N PRO A 193 29.03 -21.49 19.73
CA PRO A 193 29.83 -20.44 20.35
C PRO A 193 30.24 -19.37 19.32
N ARG A 194 30.33 -18.11 19.76
CA ARG A 194 30.70 -16.97 18.89
C ARG A 194 32.12 -17.14 18.33
N GLU A 195 32.32 -17.08 17.02
CA GLU A 195 33.60 -17.41 16.38
C GLU A 195 34.22 -18.73 16.91
N PRO A 196 33.71 -19.91 16.52
CA PRO A 196 34.13 -21.18 17.12
C PRO A 196 35.63 -21.49 16.96
N ALA A 197 36.27 -20.98 15.91
CA ALA A 197 37.71 -21.14 15.64
C ALA A 197 38.61 -20.23 16.51
N SER A 198 38.03 -19.28 17.25
CA SER A 198 38.73 -18.26 18.01
C SER A 198 38.81 -18.62 19.51
N PRO A 199 39.99 -18.98 20.05
CA PRO A 199 40.14 -19.28 21.48
C PRO A 199 40.04 -18.03 22.36
N ASP A 200 40.28 -16.85 21.79
CA ASP A 200 40.23 -15.57 22.47
C ASP A 200 38.79 -15.00 22.63
N GLY A 201 37.80 -15.72 22.12
CA GLY A 201 36.41 -15.33 22.23
C GLY A 201 35.94 -14.36 21.15
N GLY A 202 36.77 -13.91 20.19
CA GLY A 202 36.34 -13.14 19.02
C GLY A 202 35.91 -11.69 19.32
N GLU A 203 35.17 -11.05 18.41
CA GLU A 203 34.74 -9.63 18.52
C GLU A 203 33.95 -9.29 19.79
N PRO A 204 34.29 -8.26 20.58
CA PRO A 204 35.09 -7.08 20.21
C PRO A 204 36.61 -7.25 20.37
N GLY A 205 37.11 -8.42 20.77
CA GLY A 205 38.54 -8.72 20.76
C GLY A 205 39.32 -8.25 22.00
N TYR A 206 38.75 -8.38 23.21
CA TYR A 206 39.38 -7.99 24.48
C TYR A 206 40.79 -8.59 24.71
N ILE A 207 41.04 -9.82 24.27
CA ILE A 207 42.37 -10.45 24.35
C ILE A 207 43.24 -9.99 23.16
N ARG A 208 42.69 -10.03 21.94
CA ARG A 208 43.41 -9.72 20.69
C ARG A 208 43.92 -8.29 20.60
N GLU A 209 43.22 -7.31 21.16
CA GLU A 209 43.65 -5.89 21.18
C GLU A 209 44.47 -5.54 22.45
N GLY A 210 44.72 -6.51 23.33
CA GLY A 210 45.51 -6.31 24.55
C GLY A 210 44.78 -5.61 25.71
N PHE A 211 43.45 -5.51 25.66
CA PHE A 211 42.65 -4.86 26.71
C PHE A 211 42.84 -5.54 28.07
N LEU A 212 42.73 -6.88 28.12
CA LEU A 212 42.89 -7.66 29.35
C LEU A 212 44.31 -7.52 29.94
N ALA A 213 45.34 -7.44 29.09
CA ALA A 213 46.70 -7.26 29.56
C ALA A 213 46.90 -5.88 30.20
N VAL A 214 46.34 -4.82 29.60
CA VAL A 214 46.38 -3.47 30.19
C VAL A 214 45.54 -3.40 31.47
N GLN A 215 44.33 -3.99 31.48
CA GLN A 215 43.48 -4.09 32.66
C GLN A 215 44.25 -4.75 33.82
N HIS A 216 44.77 -5.96 33.60
CA HIS A 216 45.51 -6.68 34.62
C HIS A 216 46.76 -5.93 35.10
N ALA A 217 47.48 -5.26 34.19
CA ALA A 217 48.66 -4.47 34.56
C ALA A 217 48.33 -3.23 35.41
N VAL A 218 47.20 -2.57 35.14
CA VAL A 218 46.71 -1.44 35.93
C VAL A 218 46.22 -1.92 37.30
N ASP A 219 45.44 -3.00 37.34
CA ASP A 219 44.93 -3.59 38.60
C ASP A 219 46.09 -4.04 39.49
N ARG A 220 47.08 -4.74 38.92
CA ARG A 220 48.32 -5.12 39.61
C ARG A 220 49.11 -3.91 40.12
N ALA A 221 49.15 -2.81 39.37
CA ALA A 221 49.81 -1.58 39.80
C ALA A 221 49.07 -0.89 40.96
N ILE A 222 47.73 -0.91 40.96
CA ILE A 222 46.90 -0.42 42.07
C ILE A 222 47.16 -1.26 43.32
N MET A 223 47.17 -2.59 43.20
CA MET A 223 47.48 -3.49 44.32
C MET A 223 48.88 -3.24 44.89
N GLN A 224 49.89 -3.04 44.03
CA GLN A 224 51.26 -2.72 44.45
C GLN A 224 51.38 -1.33 45.08
N TYR A 225 50.57 -0.36 44.67
CA TYR A 225 50.53 0.98 45.27
C TYR A 225 50.09 0.91 46.73
N HIS A 226 49.03 0.15 47.03
CA HIS A 226 48.49 0.03 48.39
C HIS A 226 49.24 -0.98 49.27
N ALA A 227 49.71 -2.10 48.70
CA ALA A 227 50.29 -3.21 49.45
C ALA A 227 51.55 -3.76 48.76
N ASN A 228 52.58 -2.93 48.57
CA ASN A 228 53.76 -3.23 47.75
C ASN A 228 54.47 -4.57 48.09
N ALA A 229 54.78 -4.82 49.37
CA ALA A 229 55.49 -6.04 49.78
C ALA A 229 54.64 -7.30 49.62
N SER A 230 53.39 -7.25 50.11
CA SER A 230 52.44 -8.37 50.04
C SER A 230 52.03 -8.70 48.60
N ALA A 231 51.82 -7.68 47.77
CA ALA A 231 51.47 -7.86 46.35
C ALA A 231 52.60 -8.53 45.56
N ARG A 232 53.87 -8.13 45.77
CA ARG A 232 55.01 -8.78 45.09
C ARG A 232 55.12 -10.24 45.47
N GLN A 233 55.00 -10.56 46.75
CA GLN A 233 55.03 -11.95 47.24
C GLN A 233 53.88 -12.79 46.67
N LEU A 234 52.69 -12.20 46.53
CA LEU A 234 51.53 -12.88 45.95
C LEU A 234 51.73 -13.17 44.46
N PHE A 235 52.15 -12.20 43.66
CA PHE A 235 52.34 -12.37 42.22
C PHE A 235 53.60 -13.17 41.82
N GLU A 236 54.51 -13.45 42.75
CA GLU A 236 55.59 -14.43 42.54
C GLU A 236 55.09 -15.88 42.59
N LYS A 237 54.04 -16.13 43.38
CA LYS A 237 53.43 -17.44 43.61
C LYS A 237 52.14 -17.66 42.84
N LEU A 238 51.54 -16.62 42.28
CA LEU A 238 50.22 -16.67 41.65
C LEU A 238 50.28 -16.24 40.18
N THR A 239 49.67 -17.04 39.30
CA THR A 239 49.52 -16.74 37.87
C THR A 239 48.04 -16.68 37.52
N VAL A 240 47.61 -15.60 36.86
CA VAL A 240 46.23 -15.44 36.36
C VAL A 240 46.18 -15.78 34.87
N ILE A 241 45.22 -16.62 34.47
CA ILE A 241 44.97 -17.05 33.08
C ILE A 241 43.51 -16.81 32.74
N ALA A 242 43.23 -16.27 31.55
CA ALA A 242 41.87 -16.17 31.02
C ALA A 242 41.57 -17.39 30.14
N LYS A 243 40.44 -18.06 30.34
CA LYS A 243 40.06 -19.24 29.56
C LYS A 243 38.60 -19.15 29.12
N ARG A 244 38.33 -19.53 27.88
CA ARG A 244 36.96 -19.56 27.36
C ARG A 244 36.20 -20.79 27.87
N PHE A 245 34.89 -20.68 28.11
CA PHE A 245 34.05 -21.81 28.53
C PHE A 245 34.11 -22.95 27.51
N PRO A 246 34.23 -24.22 27.95
CA PRO A 246 34.01 -25.33 27.05
C PRO A 246 32.56 -25.31 26.54
N TYR A 247 32.34 -25.70 25.28
CA TYR A 247 31.00 -25.73 24.68
C TYR A 247 30.58 -27.16 24.36
N PRO A 248 29.34 -27.58 24.68
CA PRO A 248 28.86 -28.93 24.35
C PRO A 248 28.75 -29.15 22.83
N PRO A 249 28.56 -30.39 22.37
CA PRO A 249 28.27 -30.67 20.96
C PRO A 249 27.11 -29.83 20.42
N PHE A 250 27.26 -29.27 19.22
CA PHE A 250 26.28 -28.34 18.65
C PHE A 250 26.19 -28.44 17.13
N ILE A 251 25.10 -27.89 16.59
CA ILE A 251 24.87 -27.82 15.14
C ILE A 251 25.11 -26.37 14.69
N SER A 252 26.07 -26.18 13.80
CA SER A 252 26.35 -24.91 13.14
C SER A 252 25.48 -24.80 11.89
N ASP A 253 24.53 -23.87 11.90
CA ASP A 253 23.58 -23.70 10.81
C ASP A 253 23.57 -22.26 10.28
N PRO A 254 24.41 -21.94 9.27
CA PRO A 254 24.49 -20.60 8.69
C PRO A 254 23.18 -20.12 8.05
N PHE A 255 22.26 -21.04 7.73
CA PHE A 255 20.97 -20.72 7.14
C PHE A 255 20.07 -19.95 8.10
N LEU A 256 20.10 -20.24 9.40
CA LEU A 256 19.29 -19.54 10.41
C LEU A 256 19.60 -18.04 10.43
N VAL A 257 20.88 -17.68 10.31
CA VAL A 257 21.33 -16.28 10.27
C VAL A 257 20.88 -15.60 8.96
N ALA A 258 21.00 -16.28 7.82
CA ALA A 258 20.56 -15.73 6.53
C ALA A 258 19.03 -15.52 6.48
N ILE A 259 18.27 -16.46 7.04
CA ILE A 259 16.82 -16.36 7.14
C ILE A 259 16.38 -15.21 8.01
N GLN A 260 17.05 -14.92 9.13
CA GLN A 260 16.62 -13.87 10.06
C GLN A 260 16.51 -12.48 9.41
N TYR A 261 17.35 -12.16 8.42
CA TYR A 261 17.28 -10.89 7.70
C TYR A 261 16.33 -10.90 6.49
N GLN A 262 16.20 -12.05 5.80
CA GLN A 262 15.39 -12.13 4.58
C GLN A 262 13.95 -12.59 4.81
N LEU A 263 13.68 -13.31 5.91
CA LEU A 263 12.36 -13.84 6.22
C LEU A 263 11.29 -12.75 6.40
N PRO A 264 11.54 -11.60 7.06
CA PRO A 264 10.60 -10.48 7.06
C PRO A 264 10.19 -10.00 5.66
N LEU A 265 11.17 -9.84 4.76
CA LEU A 265 10.95 -9.37 3.40
C LEU A 265 10.21 -10.42 2.56
N LEU A 266 10.61 -11.70 2.68
CA LEU A 266 9.99 -12.82 1.99
C LEU A 266 8.56 -13.06 2.48
N LEU A 267 8.32 -12.98 3.79
CA LEU A 267 6.98 -13.07 4.36
C LEU A 267 6.14 -11.88 3.88
N MET A 268 6.64 -10.64 3.95
CA MET A 268 5.91 -9.47 3.43
C MET A 268 5.55 -9.64 1.95
N LEU A 269 6.52 -9.97 1.08
CA LEU A 269 6.31 -10.19 -0.35
C LEU A 269 5.34 -11.33 -0.64
N SER A 270 5.42 -12.41 0.14
CA SER A 270 4.46 -13.51 0.04
C SER A 270 3.06 -13.04 0.45
N PHE A 271 2.91 -12.32 1.56
CA PHE A 271 1.65 -11.95 2.17
C PHE A 271 0.96 -10.72 1.55
N THR A 272 1.64 -9.94 0.70
CA THR A 272 1.03 -8.81 -0.06
C THR A 272 -0.22 -9.24 -0.82
N TYR A 273 -0.31 -10.51 -1.23
CA TYR A 273 -1.45 -11.03 -1.99
C TYR A 273 -2.06 -12.32 -1.41
N SER A 274 -1.37 -13.01 -0.49
CA SER A 274 -1.69 -14.41 -0.13
C SER A 274 -2.16 -14.67 1.31
N SER A 275 -2.31 -13.65 2.16
CA SER A 275 -2.70 -13.87 3.58
C SER A 275 -4.01 -14.64 3.75
N LEU A 276 -4.98 -14.47 2.86
CA LEU A 276 -6.24 -15.24 2.85
C LEU A 276 -6.09 -16.66 2.27
N THR A 277 -5.19 -16.84 1.30
CA THR A 277 -4.98 -18.12 0.60
C THR A 277 -4.06 -19.05 1.38
N ILE A 278 -3.07 -18.52 2.11
CA ILE A 278 -2.19 -19.27 3.02
C ILE A 278 -2.96 -19.79 4.22
N ILE A 279 -3.88 -19.00 4.82
CA ILE A 279 -4.74 -19.53 5.89
C ILE A 279 -5.57 -20.71 5.36
N ARG A 280 -6.12 -20.61 4.15
CA ARG A 280 -6.85 -21.71 3.52
C ARG A 280 -5.96 -22.92 3.23
N ALA A 281 -4.76 -22.71 2.68
CA ALA A 281 -3.81 -23.77 2.37
C ALA A 281 -3.26 -24.46 3.62
N VAL A 282 -2.92 -23.71 4.67
CA VAL A 282 -2.42 -24.22 5.97
C VAL A 282 -3.53 -24.95 6.73
N VAL A 283 -4.77 -24.46 6.68
CA VAL A 283 -5.93 -25.20 7.23
C VAL A 283 -6.17 -26.50 6.44
N GLN A 284 -6.01 -26.48 5.12
CA GLN A 284 -6.16 -27.65 4.24
C GLN A 284 -4.99 -28.66 4.37
N GLU A 285 -3.78 -28.20 4.70
CA GLU A 285 -2.62 -29.05 5.05
C GLU A 285 -2.77 -29.66 6.45
N LYS A 286 -3.35 -28.93 7.41
CA LYS A 286 -3.68 -29.43 8.76
C LYS A 286 -4.75 -30.53 8.70
N GLU A 287 -5.71 -30.42 7.79
CA GLU A 287 -6.68 -31.50 7.49
C GLU A 287 -6.01 -32.78 6.94
N ARG A 288 -4.83 -32.69 6.32
CA ARG A 288 -4.16 -33.82 5.65
C ARG A 288 -3.07 -34.54 6.47
N LYS A 289 -2.82 -34.16 7.73
CA LYS A 289 -1.90 -34.85 8.68
C LYS A 289 -0.54 -35.27 8.08
N LEU A 290 0.13 -34.39 7.32
CA LEU A 290 1.48 -34.66 6.82
C LEU A 290 2.51 -34.48 7.96
N LYS A 291 3.22 -35.57 8.32
CA LYS A 291 4.33 -35.54 9.28
C LYS A 291 5.54 -34.85 8.64
N VAL A 292 5.90 -33.66 9.12
CA VAL A 292 7.10 -32.93 8.69
C VAL A 292 8.34 -33.72 9.11
N LYS A 293 9.23 -34.01 8.16
CA LYS A 293 10.52 -34.64 8.40
C LYS A 293 11.41 -33.63 9.14
N LYS A 294 11.95 -33.99 10.32
CA LYS A 294 12.71 -33.06 11.20
C LYS A 294 13.86 -32.34 10.48
N ASP A 295 14.45 -32.96 9.47
CA ASP A 295 15.61 -32.41 8.73
C ASP A 295 15.25 -31.33 7.70
N VAL A 296 13.96 -31.03 7.48
CA VAL A 296 13.49 -30.07 6.46
C VAL A 296 12.70 -28.89 7.07
N ALA A 297 12.50 -28.88 8.38
CA ALA A 297 11.78 -27.80 9.06
C ALA A 297 12.61 -26.50 9.05
N VAL A 298 12.00 -25.39 8.60
CA VAL A 298 12.62 -24.05 8.58
C VAL A 298 12.70 -23.45 10.00
N LEU A 299 11.71 -23.78 10.85
CA LEU A 299 11.69 -23.50 12.28
C LEU A 299 11.62 -24.84 13.01
N THR A 300 12.65 -25.17 13.77
CA THR A 300 12.85 -26.47 14.43
C THR A 300 12.32 -26.51 15.86
N HIS A 301 12.36 -25.39 16.59
CA HIS A 301 12.06 -25.30 18.01
C HIS A 301 10.79 -24.51 18.33
N SER A 302 10.36 -23.61 17.46
CA SER A 302 9.17 -22.77 17.67
C SER A 302 7.85 -23.53 17.54
N ASP A 303 6.85 -23.20 18.37
CA ASP A 303 5.52 -23.82 18.32
C ASP A 303 4.74 -23.40 17.04
N PRO A 304 4.33 -24.33 16.17
CA PRO A 304 3.62 -24.01 14.94
C PRO A 304 2.27 -23.32 15.14
N SER A 305 1.58 -23.58 16.26
CA SER A 305 0.30 -22.96 16.57
C SER A 305 0.43 -21.48 16.90
N LEU A 306 1.52 -21.10 17.58
CA LEU A 306 1.78 -19.70 17.92
C LEU A 306 2.20 -18.90 16.68
N VAL A 307 3.05 -19.48 15.83
CA VAL A 307 3.41 -18.89 14.53
C VAL A 307 2.15 -18.69 13.67
N LEU A 308 1.22 -19.66 13.67
CA LEU A 308 -0.06 -19.51 12.96
C LEU A 308 -0.90 -18.35 13.50
N VAL A 309 -0.99 -18.19 14.82
CA VAL A 309 -1.73 -17.09 15.46
C VAL A 309 -1.12 -15.74 15.08
N PHE A 310 0.21 -15.63 15.09
CA PHE A 310 0.93 -14.45 14.63
C PHE A 310 0.62 -14.09 13.18
N LEU A 311 0.68 -15.07 12.27
CA LEU A 311 0.34 -14.88 10.86
C LEU A 311 -1.14 -14.50 10.66
N LEU A 312 -2.05 -15.06 11.47
CA LEU A 312 -3.47 -14.72 11.44
C LEU A 312 -3.72 -13.27 11.89
N CYS A 313 -3.10 -12.83 12.98
CA CYS A 313 -3.20 -11.44 13.45
C CYS A 313 -2.67 -10.46 12.40
N PHE A 314 -1.55 -10.78 11.76
CA PHE A 314 -1.05 -9.98 10.64
C PHE A 314 -2.02 -9.96 9.45
N ALA A 315 -2.60 -11.10 9.07
CA ALA A 315 -3.57 -11.16 7.99
C ALA A 315 -4.79 -10.26 8.25
N ILE A 316 -5.32 -10.29 9.48
CA ILE A 316 -6.44 -9.42 9.90
C ILE A 316 -6.05 -7.94 9.78
N SER A 317 -4.84 -7.58 10.21
CA SER A 317 -4.32 -6.21 10.09
C SER A 317 -4.17 -5.77 8.64
N SER A 318 -3.60 -6.61 7.77
CA SER A 318 -3.41 -6.30 6.35
C SER A 318 -4.72 -6.18 5.57
N ILE A 319 -5.73 -7.00 5.92
CA ILE A 319 -7.09 -6.87 5.36
C ILE A 319 -7.71 -5.54 5.79
N SER A 320 -7.58 -5.18 7.07
CA SER A 320 -8.12 -3.93 7.61
C SER A 320 -7.45 -2.71 6.97
N PHE A 321 -6.12 -2.75 6.77
CA PHE A 321 -5.38 -1.74 6.02
C PHE A 321 -5.89 -1.62 4.57
N SER A 322 -6.13 -2.74 3.89
CA SER A 322 -6.63 -2.76 2.51
C SER A 322 -8.02 -2.12 2.40
N PHE A 323 -8.91 -2.37 3.38
CA PHE A 323 -10.21 -1.71 3.45
C PHE A 323 -10.07 -0.21 3.68
N MET A 324 -9.21 0.22 4.62
CA MET A 324 -8.93 1.63 4.85
C MET A 324 -8.47 2.33 3.55
N VAL A 325 -7.47 1.78 2.86
CA VAL A 325 -6.97 2.34 1.60
C VAL A 325 -8.06 2.40 0.53
N SER A 326 -8.91 1.38 0.43
CA SER A 326 -9.98 1.33 -0.57
C SER A 326 -11.01 2.46 -0.45
N THR A 327 -11.28 2.95 0.76
CA THR A 327 -12.24 4.03 1.00
C THR A 327 -11.83 5.38 0.40
N PHE A 328 -10.53 5.61 0.19
CA PHE A 328 -10.02 6.86 -0.37
C PHE A 328 -10.07 6.92 -1.90
N PHE A 329 -10.34 5.79 -2.58
CA PHE A 329 -10.30 5.71 -4.04
C PHE A 329 -11.68 5.42 -4.63
N SER A 330 -12.12 6.28 -5.56
CA SER A 330 -13.39 6.08 -6.26
C SER A 330 -13.30 5.12 -7.45
N LYS A 331 -12.09 4.70 -7.88
CA LYS A 331 -11.85 3.83 -9.05
C LYS A 331 -11.01 2.60 -8.66
N ALA A 332 -11.52 1.41 -8.97
CA ALA A 332 -10.90 0.14 -8.59
C ALA A 332 -9.47 -0.07 -9.15
N ASN A 333 -9.23 0.25 -10.44
CA ASN A 333 -7.92 0.05 -11.06
C ASN A 333 -6.84 0.98 -10.46
N MET A 334 -7.23 2.20 -10.07
CA MET A 334 -6.32 3.14 -9.39
C MET A 334 -6.04 2.68 -7.96
N ALA A 335 -7.09 2.24 -7.24
CA ALA A 335 -6.97 1.71 -5.89
C ALA A 335 -6.02 0.50 -5.83
N ALA A 336 -6.11 -0.41 -6.80
CA ALA A 336 -5.25 -1.59 -6.87
C ALA A 336 -3.77 -1.22 -7.11
N ALA A 337 -3.49 -0.32 -8.06
CA ALA A 337 -2.12 0.10 -8.36
C ALA A 337 -1.50 0.90 -7.19
N ILE A 338 -2.18 1.95 -6.73
CA ILE A 338 -1.66 2.84 -5.68
C ILE A 338 -1.67 2.15 -4.32
N GLY A 339 -2.68 1.33 -4.02
CA GLY A 339 -2.76 0.57 -2.78
C GLY A 339 -1.61 -0.43 -2.63
N GLY A 340 -1.19 -1.09 -3.72
CA GLY A 340 0.01 -1.92 -3.73
C GLY A 340 1.27 -1.12 -3.41
N PHE A 341 1.46 0.05 -4.03
CA PHE A 341 2.61 0.92 -3.72
C PHE A 341 2.58 1.40 -2.27
N LEU A 342 1.43 1.88 -1.77
CA LEU A 342 1.28 2.32 -0.37
C LEU A 342 1.63 1.20 0.61
N TYR A 343 1.20 -0.03 0.33
CA TYR A 343 1.57 -1.19 1.14
C TYR A 343 3.09 -1.39 1.19
N PHE A 344 3.80 -1.31 0.05
CA PHE A 344 5.27 -1.36 0.04
C PHE A 344 5.92 -0.20 0.81
N PHE A 345 5.39 1.02 0.68
CA PHE A 345 5.90 2.19 1.40
C PHE A 345 5.86 2.01 2.92
N THR A 346 4.83 1.34 3.46
CA THR A 346 4.75 1.08 4.91
C THR A 346 5.83 0.12 5.44
N TYR A 347 6.54 -0.62 4.57
CA TYR A 347 7.67 -1.47 4.97
C TYR A 347 9.00 -0.70 5.02
N ILE A 348 9.14 0.39 4.25
CA ILE A 348 10.39 1.18 4.17
C ILE A 348 10.96 1.59 5.55
N PRO A 349 10.14 2.02 6.53
CA PRO A 349 10.64 2.35 7.86
C PRO A 349 11.44 1.22 8.52
N TYR A 350 11.14 -0.06 8.25
CA TYR A 350 11.87 -1.18 8.83
C TYR A 350 13.37 -1.17 8.48
N PHE A 351 13.76 -0.72 7.28
CA PHE A 351 15.18 -0.59 6.90
C PHE A 351 15.94 0.40 7.80
N PHE A 352 15.26 1.38 8.40
CA PHE A 352 15.86 2.34 9.33
C PHE A 352 15.79 1.90 10.79
N VAL A 353 14.80 1.08 11.13
CA VAL A 353 14.57 0.59 12.49
C VAL A 353 15.47 -0.62 12.78
N ALA A 354 15.68 -1.53 11.81
CA ALA A 354 16.48 -2.74 12.01
C ALA A 354 17.93 -2.47 12.46
N PRO A 355 18.71 -1.53 11.85
CA PRO A 355 20.07 -1.23 12.31
C PRO A 355 20.11 -0.52 13.69
N ARG A 356 19.05 0.22 14.03
CA ARG A 356 18.97 1.00 15.29
C ARG A 356 18.26 0.26 16.42
N TYR A 357 17.86 -0.97 16.21
CA TYR A 357 17.04 -1.74 17.14
C TYR A 357 17.55 -1.73 18.59
N ASN A 358 18.86 -1.87 18.79
CA ASN A 358 19.48 -1.91 20.13
C ASN A 358 19.48 -0.57 20.86
N ARG A 359 19.40 0.56 20.13
CA ARG A 359 19.42 1.91 20.73
C ARG A 359 18.03 2.47 20.98
N MET A 360 17.00 1.88 20.37
CA MET A 360 15.64 2.38 20.48
C MET A 360 15.02 2.02 21.83
N THR A 361 14.31 2.99 22.41
CA THR A 361 13.51 2.77 23.61
C THR A 361 12.30 1.89 23.31
N LEU A 362 11.72 1.24 24.33
CA LEU A 362 10.52 0.41 24.19
C LEU A 362 9.37 1.17 23.51
N SER A 363 9.13 2.44 23.87
CA SER A 363 8.10 3.28 23.26
C SER A 363 8.36 3.56 21.78
N GLN A 364 9.62 3.74 21.38
CA GLN A 364 9.97 3.93 19.97
C GLN A 364 9.80 2.63 19.17
N LYS A 365 10.13 1.47 19.76
CA LYS A 365 9.88 0.15 19.16
C LYS A 365 8.38 -0.07 18.97
N LEU A 366 7.56 0.20 19.99
CA LEU A 366 6.10 0.10 19.92
C LEU A 366 5.51 1.07 18.89
N LEU A 367 5.95 2.33 18.87
CA LEU A 367 5.46 3.30 17.88
C LEU A 367 5.80 2.88 16.45
N SER A 368 6.98 2.30 16.23
CA SER A 368 7.35 1.76 14.91
C SER A 368 6.47 0.59 14.48
N CYS A 369 5.88 -0.15 15.44
CA CYS A 369 4.94 -1.24 15.20
C CYS A 369 3.51 -0.77 14.89
N LEU A 370 3.22 0.54 14.90
CA LEU A 370 1.91 1.07 14.45
C LEU A 370 1.73 0.96 12.92
N LEU A 371 2.79 0.57 12.22
CA LEU A 371 2.75 0.13 10.84
C LEU A 371 2.81 -1.40 10.82
N SER A 372 1.73 -2.04 10.38
CA SER A 372 1.57 -3.49 10.48
C SER A 372 2.69 -4.28 9.77
N ASN A 373 3.26 -3.74 8.69
CA ASN A 373 4.40 -4.33 7.98
C ASN A 373 5.71 -4.28 8.76
N VAL A 374 5.93 -3.22 9.55
CA VAL A 374 7.08 -3.12 10.47
C VAL A 374 6.88 -4.04 11.67
N ALA A 375 5.66 -4.11 12.22
CA ALA A 375 5.32 -5.03 13.30
C ALA A 375 5.53 -6.50 12.90
N MET A 376 5.12 -6.90 11.69
CA MET A 376 5.42 -8.22 11.14
C MET A 376 6.93 -8.47 11.06
N ALA A 377 7.69 -7.50 10.54
CA ALA A 377 9.13 -7.65 10.40
C ALA A 377 9.84 -7.80 11.75
N MET A 378 9.42 -7.03 12.75
CA MET A 378 9.90 -7.15 14.13
C MET A 378 9.51 -8.48 14.78
N GLY A 379 8.26 -8.92 14.61
CA GLY A 379 7.81 -10.22 15.12
C GLY A 379 8.57 -11.40 14.50
N ALA A 380 8.82 -11.35 13.20
CA ALA A 380 9.65 -12.32 12.50
C ALA A 380 11.11 -12.31 13.00
N GLN A 381 11.67 -11.13 13.26
CA GLN A 381 13.02 -11.00 13.84
C GLN A 381 13.08 -11.63 15.24
N LEU A 382 12.06 -11.42 16.09
CA LEU A 382 11.97 -12.03 17.41
C LEU A 382 11.84 -13.56 17.35
N ILE A 383 11.00 -14.10 16.44
CA ILE A 383 10.92 -15.55 16.20
C ILE A 383 12.29 -16.10 15.83
N GLY A 384 12.98 -15.42 14.93
CA GLY A 384 14.34 -15.75 14.53
C GLY A 384 15.31 -15.79 15.71
N LYS A 385 15.27 -14.79 16.60
CA LYS A 385 16.13 -14.75 17.80
C LYS A 385 15.84 -15.87 18.79
N PHE A 386 14.57 -16.19 19.05
CA PHE A 386 14.19 -17.30 19.93
C PHE A 386 14.62 -18.66 19.35
N GLU A 387 14.52 -18.82 18.03
CA GLU A 387 14.97 -20.01 17.32
C GLU A 387 16.50 -20.15 17.39
N ALA A 388 17.23 -19.05 17.24
CA ALA A 388 18.69 -19.02 17.31
C ALA A 388 19.23 -19.42 18.71
N LYS A 389 18.46 -19.13 19.77
CA LYS A 389 18.77 -19.56 21.15
C LYS A 389 18.49 -21.05 21.41
N GLY A 390 17.83 -21.74 20.49
CA GLY A 390 17.46 -23.16 20.64
C GLY A 390 16.25 -23.41 21.55
N VAL A 391 15.56 -22.37 22.03
CA VAL A 391 14.32 -22.49 22.82
C VAL A 391 13.08 -22.47 21.91
N GLY A 392 13.13 -21.64 20.84
CA GLY A 392 11.99 -21.35 20.00
C GLY A 392 10.92 -20.52 20.71
N VAL A 393 9.98 -19.94 19.96
CA VAL A 393 8.88 -19.19 20.58
C VAL A 393 7.85 -20.18 21.14
N GLN A 394 7.60 -20.10 22.44
CA GLN A 394 6.63 -20.93 23.16
C GLN A 394 5.54 -20.06 23.80
N TRP A 395 4.36 -20.64 24.03
CA TRP A 395 3.24 -19.93 24.67
C TRP A 395 3.56 -19.39 26.07
N ARG A 396 4.39 -20.10 26.83
CA ARG A 396 4.83 -19.70 28.18
C ARG A 396 5.80 -18.51 28.17
N ASP A 397 6.51 -18.32 27.07
CA ASP A 397 7.57 -17.33 26.89
C ASP A 397 7.08 -16.11 26.07
N LEU A 398 5.75 -15.93 25.97
CA LEU A 398 5.14 -14.90 25.13
C LEU A 398 5.44 -13.47 25.61
N LEU A 399 5.45 -13.29 26.93
CA LEU A 399 5.67 -12.00 27.59
C LEU A 399 7.07 -11.87 28.16
N SER A 400 7.90 -12.92 28.08
CA SER A 400 9.29 -12.83 28.51
C SER A 400 10.11 -12.07 27.46
N PRO A 401 11.05 -11.22 27.90
CA PRO A 401 11.99 -10.56 27.00
C PRO A 401 12.91 -11.60 26.35
N VAL A 402 13.36 -11.31 25.13
CA VAL A 402 14.31 -12.19 24.44
C VAL A 402 15.66 -12.11 25.12
N ASN A 403 16.22 -10.91 25.28
CA ASN A 403 17.54 -10.69 25.88
C ASN A 403 17.37 -9.94 27.21
N VAL A 404 18.33 -10.08 28.12
CA VAL A 404 18.39 -9.31 29.37
C VAL A 404 18.42 -7.79 29.10
N ASP A 405 18.99 -7.39 27.96
CA ASP A 405 19.16 -5.99 27.55
C ASP A 405 17.92 -5.38 26.87
N ASP A 406 16.86 -6.16 26.63
CA ASP A 406 15.71 -5.70 25.83
C ASP A 406 14.36 -6.14 26.39
N ASP A 407 13.55 -5.16 26.82
CA ASP A 407 12.20 -5.36 27.36
C ASP A 407 11.14 -5.68 26.30
N PHE A 408 11.49 -5.65 25.01
CA PHE A 408 10.55 -5.88 23.91
C PHE A 408 10.19 -7.36 23.78
N SER A 409 8.90 -7.69 23.91
CA SER A 409 8.39 -9.07 23.90
C SER A 409 7.53 -9.39 22.69
N PHE A 410 7.43 -10.67 22.35
CA PHE A 410 6.63 -11.14 21.21
C PHE A 410 5.12 -10.89 21.42
N GLY A 411 4.64 -10.98 22.67
CA GLY A 411 3.25 -10.68 23.01
C GLY A 411 2.87 -9.21 22.75
N GLN A 412 3.79 -8.27 22.97
CA GLN A 412 3.56 -6.86 22.64
C GLN A 412 3.37 -6.66 21.13
N VAL A 413 4.15 -7.35 20.28
CA VAL A 413 3.98 -7.30 18.82
C VAL A 413 2.60 -7.80 18.41
N LEU A 414 2.15 -8.91 18.98
CA LEU A 414 0.81 -9.46 18.70
C LEU A 414 -0.30 -8.48 19.10
N GLY A 415 -0.16 -7.84 20.26
CA GLY A 415 -1.06 -6.80 20.73
C GLY A 415 -1.13 -5.59 19.80
N MET A 416 0.03 -5.13 19.29
CA MET A 416 0.09 -3.99 18.36
C MET A 416 -0.55 -4.32 16.99
N LEU A 417 -0.37 -5.53 16.46
CA LEU A 417 -1.05 -5.95 15.22
C LEU A 417 -2.58 -5.95 15.35
N LEU A 418 -3.11 -6.32 16.52
CA LEU A 418 -4.54 -6.26 16.80
C LEU A 418 -5.02 -4.81 16.98
N LEU A 419 -4.22 -3.96 17.64
CA LEU A 419 -4.49 -2.53 17.76
C LEU A 419 -4.56 -1.85 16.40
N ASP A 420 -3.59 -2.11 15.51
CA ASP A 420 -3.58 -1.62 14.13
C ASP A 420 -4.85 -2.02 13.37
N SER A 421 -5.28 -3.28 13.50
CA SER A 421 -6.51 -3.77 12.88
C SER A 421 -7.74 -2.95 13.31
N VAL A 422 -7.84 -2.62 14.60
CA VAL A 422 -8.93 -1.79 15.14
C VAL A 422 -8.81 -0.36 14.63
N LEU A 423 -7.61 0.23 14.64
CA LEU A 423 -7.37 1.59 14.17
C LEU A 423 -7.73 1.74 12.68
N TYR A 424 -7.26 0.83 11.83
CA TYR A 424 -7.62 0.83 10.40
C TYR A 424 -9.14 0.67 10.21
N GLY A 425 -9.78 -0.22 10.98
CA GLY A 425 -11.24 -0.40 10.95
C GLY A 425 -12.02 0.85 11.37
N LEU A 426 -11.55 1.59 12.38
CA LEU A 426 -12.16 2.85 12.81
C LEU A 426 -12.05 3.93 11.73
N VAL A 427 -10.89 4.03 11.08
CA VAL A 427 -10.70 4.95 9.96
C VAL A 427 -11.62 4.58 8.78
N THR A 428 -11.71 3.30 8.42
CA THR A 428 -12.65 2.82 7.39
C THR A 428 -14.08 3.22 7.71
N TRP A 429 -14.54 2.93 8.93
CA TRP A 429 -15.90 3.24 9.38
C TRP A 429 -16.19 4.75 9.32
N TYR A 430 -15.25 5.58 9.75
CA TYR A 430 -15.41 7.03 9.75
C TYR A 430 -15.40 7.63 8.34
N VAL A 431 -14.44 7.24 7.49
CA VAL A 431 -14.29 7.78 6.13
C VAL A 431 -15.48 7.39 5.26
N GLU A 432 -15.96 6.15 5.33
CA GLU A 432 -17.11 5.69 4.54
C GLU A 432 -18.41 6.44 4.93
N ALA A 433 -18.59 6.77 6.21
CA ALA A 433 -19.77 7.49 6.68
C ALA A 433 -19.76 8.98 6.29
N VAL A 434 -18.60 9.65 6.40
CA VAL A 434 -18.48 11.09 6.16
C VAL A 434 -18.25 11.41 4.67
N LEU A 435 -17.54 10.54 3.94
CA LEU A 435 -17.12 10.73 2.56
C LEU A 435 -17.45 9.49 1.70
N PRO A 436 -18.73 9.22 1.37
CA PRO A 436 -19.16 8.03 0.62
C PRO A 436 -18.71 7.98 -0.86
N GLY A 437 -17.74 8.81 -1.27
CA GLY A 437 -17.23 8.83 -2.64
C GLY A 437 -18.19 9.49 -3.63
N GLN A 438 -18.42 8.84 -4.79
CA GLN A 438 -19.23 9.41 -5.88
C GLN A 438 -20.74 9.22 -5.69
N PHE A 439 -21.16 8.24 -4.87
CA PHE A 439 -22.55 7.84 -4.70
C PHE A 439 -22.87 7.69 -3.22
N GLY A 440 -24.00 8.26 -2.79
CA GLY A 440 -24.46 8.17 -1.40
C GLY A 440 -24.60 9.53 -0.73
N VAL A 441 -25.35 9.54 0.37
CA VAL A 441 -25.64 10.75 1.15
C VAL A 441 -24.63 10.82 2.31
N PRO A 442 -23.75 11.84 2.37
CA PRO A 442 -22.78 11.97 3.44
C PRO A 442 -23.46 12.24 4.78
N GLN A 443 -23.00 11.56 5.83
CA GLN A 443 -23.40 11.86 7.21
C GLN A 443 -22.62 13.08 7.73
N PRO A 444 -23.17 13.87 8.67
CA PRO A 444 -22.43 14.94 9.31
C PRO A 444 -21.20 14.40 10.06
N TRP A 445 -20.11 15.17 10.12
CA TRP A 445 -18.84 14.73 10.74
C TRP A 445 -18.98 14.27 12.21
N TYR A 446 -19.99 14.76 12.92
CA TYR A 446 -20.31 14.41 14.32
C TYR A 446 -21.42 13.35 14.46
N PHE A 447 -21.71 12.57 13.40
CA PHE A 447 -22.82 11.61 13.41
C PHE A 447 -22.74 10.60 14.57
N PHE A 448 -21.54 10.18 14.96
CA PHE A 448 -21.30 9.20 16.03
C PHE A 448 -21.65 9.73 17.44
N ILE A 449 -21.81 11.05 17.61
CA ILE A 449 -22.21 11.66 18.89
C ILE A 449 -23.74 11.78 18.98
N ARG A 450 -24.46 11.72 17.85
CA ARG A 450 -25.91 11.90 17.84
C ARG A 450 -26.61 10.68 18.46
N PRO A 451 -27.48 10.86 19.47
CA PRO A 451 -28.28 9.77 20.04
C PRO A 451 -29.13 9.03 19.00
N SER A 452 -29.54 9.76 17.94
CA SER A 452 -30.30 9.22 16.81
C SER A 452 -29.59 8.10 16.05
N TYR A 453 -28.25 8.10 16.01
CA TYR A 453 -27.47 7.07 15.33
C TYR A 453 -27.49 5.74 16.08
N TRP A 454 -27.37 5.78 17.42
CA TRP A 454 -27.27 4.59 18.26
C TRP A 454 -28.62 4.01 18.65
N CYS A 455 -29.63 4.85 18.89
CA CYS A 455 -30.92 4.42 19.43
C CYS A 455 -32.02 4.23 18.36
N GLY A 456 -31.77 4.63 17.10
CA GLY A 456 -32.78 4.63 16.04
C GLY A 456 -33.93 5.62 16.31
N HIS A 457 -34.70 5.96 15.28
CA HIS A 457 -35.95 6.70 15.49
C HIS A 457 -37.11 5.72 15.76
N PRO A 458 -37.98 5.98 16.74
CA PRO A 458 -39.30 5.36 16.74
C PRO A 458 -40.03 5.81 15.47
N ARG A 459 -40.87 4.93 14.91
CA ARG A 459 -41.77 5.28 13.82
C ARG A 459 -42.50 6.56 14.20
N THR A 460 -42.25 7.67 13.51
CA THR A 460 -43.22 8.75 13.38
C THR A 460 -44.36 8.16 12.57
N GLY A 461 -45.20 7.36 13.25
CA GLY A 461 -46.40 6.79 12.66
C GLY A 461 -47.30 7.94 12.23
N LEU A 462 -47.92 7.77 11.06
CA LEU A 462 -49.11 8.49 10.58
C LEU A 462 -49.42 9.75 11.41
N GLY A 463 -48.52 10.74 11.35
CA GLY A 463 -48.76 12.03 11.97
C GLY A 463 -49.67 12.76 11.01
N LYS A 464 -50.87 13.11 11.49
CA LYS A 464 -51.79 14.04 10.82
C LYS A 464 -50.99 15.06 10.03
N GLU A 465 -51.23 15.07 8.72
CA GLU A 465 -50.67 16.06 7.83
C GLU A 465 -51.01 17.43 8.43
N GLU A 466 -50.01 18.24 8.76
CA GLU A 466 -50.21 19.68 8.73
C GLU A 466 -50.61 19.96 7.29
N GLU A 467 -51.90 20.29 7.10
CA GLU A 467 -52.39 21.00 5.93
C GLU A 467 -51.56 22.27 5.85
N ASP A 468 -50.42 22.18 5.16
CA ASP A 468 -49.68 23.35 4.71
C ASP A 468 -50.54 23.93 3.58
N ASP A 469 -51.42 24.83 4.01
CA ASP A 469 -52.31 25.64 3.20
C ASP A 469 -51.43 26.64 2.43
N ASP A 470 -50.67 26.13 1.46
CA ASP A 470 -49.74 26.92 0.66
C ASP A 470 -50.56 27.77 -0.32
N PRO A 471 -50.61 29.11 -0.17
CA PRO A 471 -51.47 30.00 -0.95
C PRO A 471 -51.10 30.07 -2.44
N GLU A 472 -50.02 29.41 -2.88
CA GLU A 472 -49.61 29.31 -4.28
C GLU A 472 -50.31 28.17 -5.07
N LYS A 473 -51.10 27.29 -4.43
CA LYS A 473 -51.87 26.23 -5.12
C LYS A 473 -52.87 26.76 -6.18
N ALA A 474 -53.19 28.06 -6.16
CA ALA A 474 -54.16 28.67 -7.05
C ALA A 474 -53.62 29.10 -8.43
N LEU A 475 -52.29 29.13 -8.66
CA LEU A 475 -51.70 29.79 -9.84
C LEU A 475 -51.20 28.84 -10.97
N ARG A 476 -51.35 27.52 -10.84
CA ARG A 476 -50.83 26.54 -11.82
C ARG A 476 -51.87 25.54 -12.38
N THR A 477 -53.16 25.79 -12.22
CA THR A 477 -54.21 24.78 -12.51
C THR A 477 -54.57 24.60 -13.99
N GLU A 478 -54.08 25.41 -14.92
CA GLU A 478 -54.51 25.28 -16.33
C GLU A 478 -53.93 24.03 -17.04
N TYR A 479 -52.70 23.63 -16.71
CA TYR A 479 -51.97 22.55 -17.39
C TYR A 479 -51.70 21.32 -16.51
N PHE A 480 -52.32 21.28 -15.33
CA PHE A 480 -52.18 20.20 -14.36
C PHE A 480 -53.55 19.53 -14.14
N GLU A 481 -53.62 18.23 -14.41
CA GLU A 481 -54.79 17.43 -14.10
C GLU A 481 -54.91 17.23 -12.59
N ALA A 482 -56.14 17.32 -12.07
CA ALA A 482 -56.44 17.17 -10.65
C ALA A 482 -55.84 15.88 -10.07
N GLU A 483 -55.50 15.93 -8.78
CA GLU A 483 -54.97 14.77 -8.06
C GLU A 483 -56.09 13.77 -7.76
N PRO A 484 -55.88 12.46 -7.97
CA PRO A 484 -56.87 11.44 -7.64
C PRO A 484 -57.03 11.30 -6.11
N GLU A 485 -58.25 11.49 -5.60
CA GLU A 485 -58.56 11.40 -4.16
C GLU A 485 -58.58 9.94 -3.65
N ASP A 486 -58.86 8.97 -4.55
CA ASP A 486 -59.03 7.56 -4.20
C ASP A 486 -57.70 6.78 -4.07
N LEU A 487 -56.56 7.37 -4.43
CA LEU A 487 -55.28 6.68 -4.53
C LEU A 487 -54.25 7.16 -3.51
N VAL A 488 -53.55 6.22 -2.88
CA VAL A 488 -52.48 6.52 -1.93
C VAL A 488 -51.22 6.97 -2.68
N ALA A 489 -50.67 8.11 -2.30
CA ALA A 489 -49.41 8.60 -2.85
C ALA A 489 -48.21 7.81 -2.29
N GLY A 490 -47.61 6.94 -3.12
CA GLY A 490 -46.43 6.16 -2.80
C GLY A 490 -45.14 6.98 -2.77
N ILE A 491 -45.02 8.02 -3.61
CA ILE A 491 -43.90 8.99 -3.59
C ILE A 491 -44.47 10.41 -3.56
N LYS A 492 -44.02 11.23 -2.60
CA LYS A 492 -44.36 12.67 -2.51
C LYS A 492 -43.08 13.51 -2.63
N ILE A 493 -43.00 14.38 -3.64
CA ILE A 493 -41.86 15.28 -3.87
C ILE A 493 -42.31 16.71 -3.55
N LYS A 494 -41.67 17.37 -2.57
CA LYS A 494 -41.97 18.74 -2.12
C LYS A 494 -40.78 19.67 -2.30
N HIS A 495 -40.90 20.63 -3.22
CA HIS A 495 -39.97 21.73 -3.50
C HIS A 495 -38.51 21.30 -3.71
N VAL A 496 -38.30 20.14 -4.35
CA VAL A 496 -36.96 19.55 -4.49
C VAL A 496 -36.13 20.29 -5.53
N THR A 497 -34.95 20.76 -5.12
CA THR A 497 -34.01 21.51 -5.96
C THR A 497 -32.63 20.87 -5.94
N LYS A 498 -31.95 20.83 -7.10
CA LYS A 498 -30.57 20.33 -7.24
C LYS A 498 -29.70 21.27 -8.05
N VAL A 499 -28.62 21.74 -7.44
CA VAL A 499 -27.60 22.56 -8.10
C VAL A 499 -26.26 21.84 -8.08
N PHE A 500 -25.68 21.61 -9.25
CA PHE A 500 -24.31 21.10 -9.38
C PHE A 500 -23.34 22.28 -9.54
N ARG A 501 -22.30 22.32 -8.71
CA ARG A 501 -21.23 23.32 -8.80
C ARG A 501 -20.06 22.75 -9.61
N VAL A 502 -19.72 23.40 -10.72
CA VAL A 502 -18.54 23.07 -11.53
C VAL A 502 -17.63 24.30 -11.54
N GLY A 503 -16.57 24.26 -10.72
CA GLY A 503 -15.75 25.44 -10.44
C GLY A 503 -16.57 26.52 -9.72
N ASN A 504 -16.52 27.77 -10.21
CA ASN A 504 -17.30 28.89 -9.68
C ASN A 504 -18.71 29.02 -10.27
N LYS A 505 -19.09 28.19 -11.26
CA LYS A 505 -20.42 28.27 -11.90
C LYS A 505 -21.32 27.16 -11.37
N GLY A 506 -22.50 27.53 -10.86
CA GLY A 506 -23.55 26.59 -10.46
C GLY A 506 -24.55 26.39 -11.59
N LYS A 507 -24.80 25.13 -11.99
CA LYS A 507 -25.88 24.77 -12.91
C LYS A 507 -27.01 24.11 -12.11
N ALA A 508 -28.17 24.77 -12.05
CA ALA A 508 -29.38 24.16 -11.52
C ALA A 508 -29.89 23.09 -12.50
N ALA A 509 -29.90 21.83 -12.06
CA ALA A 509 -30.36 20.70 -12.85
C ALA A 509 -31.85 20.40 -12.62
N VAL A 510 -32.35 20.66 -11.40
CA VAL A 510 -33.76 20.56 -11.02
C VAL A 510 -34.08 21.78 -10.18
N ARG A 511 -35.18 22.47 -10.47
CA ARG A 511 -35.62 23.69 -9.79
C ARG A 511 -37.04 23.46 -9.28
N ASP A 512 -37.18 23.52 -7.95
CA ASP A 512 -38.46 23.53 -7.26
C ASP A 512 -39.49 22.49 -7.77
N LEU A 513 -39.08 21.23 -7.82
CA LEU A 513 -39.94 20.17 -8.34
C LEU A 513 -40.97 19.74 -7.29
N ASN A 514 -42.25 19.85 -7.65
CA ASN A 514 -43.41 19.34 -6.91
C ASN A 514 -44.12 18.27 -7.75
N LEU A 515 -44.20 17.04 -7.25
CA LEU A 515 -44.83 15.91 -7.96
C LEU A 515 -45.22 14.80 -6.99
N ASN A 516 -46.46 14.31 -7.12
CA ASN A 516 -46.98 13.17 -6.37
C ASN A 516 -47.19 11.97 -7.30
N LEU A 517 -46.82 10.77 -6.84
CA LEU A 517 -46.99 9.51 -7.56
C LEU A 517 -47.81 8.52 -6.74
N TYR A 518 -48.68 7.78 -7.42
CA TYR A 518 -49.74 6.99 -6.80
C TYR A 518 -49.54 5.48 -6.96
N GLU A 519 -50.01 4.71 -5.98
CA GLU A 519 -50.01 3.24 -6.04
C GLU A 519 -50.96 2.74 -7.13
N GLY A 520 -50.56 1.69 -7.87
CA GLY A 520 -51.35 1.15 -8.98
C GLY A 520 -51.19 1.88 -10.31
N GLN A 521 -50.40 2.96 -10.37
CA GLN A 521 -50.19 3.79 -11.56
C GLN A 521 -48.73 3.79 -12.04
N ILE A 522 -48.56 3.91 -13.36
CA ILE A 522 -47.28 4.24 -13.99
C ILE A 522 -47.24 5.74 -14.28
N THR A 523 -46.39 6.46 -13.54
CA THR A 523 -46.11 7.87 -13.80
C THR A 523 -44.87 7.97 -14.69
N VAL A 524 -45.03 8.59 -15.87
CA VAL A 524 -43.96 8.77 -16.84
C VAL A 524 -43.41 10.19 -16.77
N LEU A 525 -42.12 10.32 -16.48
CA LEU A 525 -41.41 11.60 -16.54
C LEU A 525 -40.77 11.76 -17.92
N LEU A 526 -41.38 12.60 -18.75
CA LEU A 526 -40.98 12.90 -20.13
C LEU A 526 -40.17 14.21 -20.16
N GLY A 527 -39.19 14.31 -21.04
CA GLY A 527 -38.34 15.51 -21.13
C GLY A 527 -37.21 15.32 -22.14
N HIS A 528 -36.64 16.41 -22.64
CA HIS A 528 -35.46 16.33 -23.51
C HIS A 528 -34.21 15.85 -22.73
N ASN A 529 -33.14 15.51 -23.45
CA ASN A 529 -31.87 15.19 -22.81
C ASN A 529 -31.33 16.44 -22.10
N GLY A 530 -30.99 16.30 -20.81
CA GLY A 530 -30.58 17.42 -19.96
C GLY A 530 -31.72 18.18 -19.27
N ALA A 531 -32.98 17.73 -19.37
CA ALA A 531 -34.11 18.34 -18.66
C ALA A 531 -34.11 18.15 -17.13
N GLY A 532 -33.35 17.17 -16.61
CA GLY A 532 -33.25 16.88 -15.17
C GLY A 532 -33.78 15.50 -14.73
N LYS A 533 -34.37 14.71 -15.63
CA LYS A 533 -35.01 13.40 -15.35
C LYS A 533 -34.18 12.44 -14.49
N THR A 534 -33.00 12.05 -14.99
CA THR A 534 -32.07 11.15 -14.28
C THR A 534 -31.56 11.76 -12.98
N THR A 535 -31.45 13.09 -12.90
CA THR A 535 -31.06 13.80 -11.66
C THR A 535 -32.15 13.66 -10.59
N THR A 536 -33.42 13.83 -10.97
CA THR A 536 -34.56 13.58 -10.09
C THR A 536 -34.57 12.15 -9.57
N LEU A 537 -34.41 11.15 -10.46
CA LEU A 537 -34.37 9.75 -10.05
C LEU A 537 -33.19 9.43 -9.13
N SER A 538 -32.02 10.03 -9.40
CA SER A 538 -30.82 9.87 -8.57
C SER A 538 -30.98 10.49 -7.18
N MET A 539 -31.78 11.54 -7.04
CA MET A 539 -32.15 12.08 -5.73
C MET A 539 -33.12 11.16 -4.99
N LEU A 540 -34.14 10.65 -5.69
CA LEU A 540 -35.14 9.78 -5.10
C LEU A 540 -34.56 8.42 -4.63
N THR A 541 -33.53 7.94 -5.32
CA THR A 541 -32.80 6.70 -4.97
C THR A 541 -31.70 6.93 -3.92
N GLY A 542 -31.47 8.17 -3.50
CA GLY A 542 -30.41 8.57 -2.57
C GLY A 542 -28.99 8.35 -3.09
N LEU A 543 -28.80 8.34 -4.41
CA LEU A 543 -27.47 8.42 -5.03
C LEU A 543 -26.88 9.84 -4.85
N PHE A 544 -27.73 10.87 -4.94
CA PHE A 544 -27.38 12.25 -4.62
C PHE A 544 -28.32 12.84 -3.56
N PRO A 545 -27.81 13.61 -2.58
CA PRO A 545 -28.67 14.39 -1.70
C PRO A 545 -29.31 15.56 -2.47
N PRO A 546 -30.58 15.92 -2.21
CA PRO A 546 -31.16 17.16 -2.71
C PRO A 546 -30.44 18.39 -2.13
N THR A 547 -30.38 19.49 -2.88
CA THR A 547 -29.79 20.76 -2.40
C THR A 547 -30.76 21.50 -1.48
N SER A 548 -32.06 21.44 -1.80
CA SER A 548 -33.17 21.95 -0.98
C SER A 548 -34.42 21.11 -1.28
N GLY A 549 -35.43 21.20 -0.41
CA GLY A 549 -36.68 20.43 -0.49
C GLY A 549 -36.63 19.06 0.19
N ARG A 550 -37.78 18.38 0.23
CA ARG A 550 -37.94 17.07 0.88
C ARG A 550 -38.70 16.11 -0.04
N ALA A 551 -38.39 14.83 0.07
CA ALA A 551 -39.07 13.78 -0.66
C ALA A 551 -39.35 12.59 0.27
N TYR A 552 -40.53 12.00 0.10
CA TYR A 552 -41.06 10.93 0.93
C TYR A 552 -41.41 9.72 0.07
N ILE A 553 -41.03 8.51 0.50
CA ILE A 553 -41.35 7.25 -0.17
C ILE A 553 -42.01 6.31 0.86
N ASN A 554 -43.26 5.92 0.63
CA ASN A 554 -44.07 5.16 1.59
C ASN A 554 -44.08 5.77 3.01
N GLY A 555 -44.08 7.10 3.11
CA GLY A 555 -44.05 7.85 4.37
C GLY A 555 -42.66 8.04 5.00
N TYR A 556 -41.60 7.47 4.44
CA TYR A 556 -40.21 7.65 4.93
C TYR A 556 -39.51 8.77 4.18
N GLU A 557 -38.79 9.65 4.90
CA GLU A 557 -38.00 10.74 4.30
C GLU A 557 -36.64 10.23 3.78
N ILE A 558 -36.28 10.62 2.55
CA ILE A 558 -35.04 10.18 1.87
C ILE A 558 -33.76 10.58 2.60
N SER A 559 -33.73 11.72 3.29
CA SER A 559 -32.52 12.18 3.98
C SER A 559 -32.22 11.39 5.27
N GLN A 560 -33.25 10.80 5.90
CA GLN A 560 -33.16 10.18 7.22
C GLN A 560 -33.28 8.64 7.17
N ASP A 561 -34.20 8.11 6.36
CA ASP A 561 -34.66 6.71 6.46
C ASP A 561 -34.37 5.84 5.22
N MET A 562 -33.28 6.11 4.48
CA MET A 562 -32.93 5.38 3.25
C MET A 562 -32.86 3.86 3.40
N VAL A 563 -32.46 3.35 4.55
CA VAL A 563 -32.33 1.90 4.78
C VAL A 563 -33.68 1.20 4.71
N GLN A 564 -34.76 1.85 5.19
CA GLN A 564 -36.11 1.29 5.10
C GLN A 564 -36.67 1.44 3.68
N ILE A 565 -36.46 2.61 3.05
CA ILE A 565 -36.86 2.88 1.66
C ILE A 565 -36.26 1.83 0.71
N ARG A 566 -34.96 1.53 0.83
CA ARG A 566 -34.24 0.56 -0.01
C ARG A 566 -34.75 -0.87 0.09
N LYS A 567 -35.45 -1.26 1.16
CA LYS A 567 -36.05 -2.60 1.26
C LYS A 567 -37.26 -2.77 0.34
N SER A 568 -38.03 -1.69 0.14
CA SER A 568 -39.24 -1.69 -0.68
C SER A 568 -39.06 -1.10 -2.09
N LEU A 569 -37.89 -0.51 -2.36
CA LEU A 569 -37.54 0.15 -3.62
C LEU A 569 -36.85 -0.82 -4.61
N GLY A 570 -37.37 -0.90 -5.83
CA GLY A 570 -36.72 -1.50 -6.98
C GLY A 570 -36.17 -0.41 -7.91
N LEU A 571 -34.92 -0.54 -8.35
CA LEU A 571 -34.29 0.40 -9.27
C LEU A 571 -33.74 -0.33 -10.48
N CYS A 572 -34.11 0.14 -11.67
CA CYS A 572 -33.47 -0.21 -12.93
C CYS A 572 -32.75 1.04 -13.48
N PRO A 573 -31.43 1.15 -13.32
CA PRO A 573 -30.65 2.30 -13.82
C PRO A 573 -30.53 2.27 -15.36
N GLN A 574 -30.08 3.38 -15.98
CA GLN A 574 -29.90 3.46 -17.43
C GLN A 574 -28.92 2.40 -17.98
N HIS A 575 -27.83 2.14 -17.26
CA HIS A 575 -26.84 1.13 -17.60
C HIS A 575 -27.02 -0.11 -16.73
N ASP A 576 -27.06 -1.30 -17.33
CA ASP A 576 -27.28 -2.54 -16.59
C ASP A 576 -26.11 -2.88 -15.64
N VAL A 577 -26.36 -2.83 -14.34
CA VAL A 577 -25.37 -3.13 -13.29
C VAL A 577 -25.34 -4.64 -13.01
N LEU A 578 -24.91 -5.40 -14.01
CA LEU A 578 -24.81 -6.86 -13.94
C LEU A 578 -23.36 -7.30 -13.69
N PHE A 579 -23.20 -8.44 -13.04
CA PHE A 579 -21.90 -9.08 -12.84
C PHE A 579 -21.63 -10.08 -13.95
N ASP A 580 -20.69 -9.80 -14.85
CA ASP A 580 -20.38 -10.60 -16.05
C ASP A 580 -20.16 -12.10 -15.80
N ASN A 581 -19.68 -12.44 -14.60
CA ASN A 581 -19.30 -13.80 -14.22
C ASN A 581 -20.35 -14.53 -13.35
N LEU A 582 -21.52 -13.94 -13.09
CA LEU A 582 -22.63 -14.61 -12.40
C LEU A 582 -23.70 -15.07 -13.41
N THR A 583 -24.40 -16.17 -13.10
CA THR A 583 -25.53 -16.67 -13.90
C THR A 583 -26.80 -15.86 -13.65
N VAL A 584 -27.80 -15.99 -14.52
CA VAL A 584 -29.10 -15.31 -14.36
C VAL A 584 -29.75 -15.68 -13.02
N ALA A 585 -29.81 -16.98 -12.69
CA ALA A 585 -30.36 -17.45 -11.42
C ALA A 585 -29.56 -16.93 -10.21
N GLU A 586 -28.24 -16.89 -10.29
CA GLU A 586 -27.37 -16.37 -9.22
C GLU A 586 -27.58 -14.87 -8.97
N HIS A 587 -27.83 -14.07 -10.03
CA HIS A 587 -28.16 -12.65 -9.89
C HIS A 587 -29.47 -12.47 -9.13
N LEU A 588 -30.53 -13.16 -9.55
CA LEU A 588 -31.84 -13.07 -8.90
C LEU A 588 -31.75 -13.54 -7.44
N TYR A 589 -31.05 -14.64 -7.18
CA TYR A 589 -30.81 -15.14 -5.83
C TYR A 589 -30.07 -14.12 -4.95
N PHE A 590 -29.00 -13.52 -5.48
CA PHE A 590 -28.19 -12.53 -4.77
C PHE A 590 -29.01 -11.30 -4.38
N TYR A 591 -29.78 -10.73 -5.32
CA TYR A 591 -30.60 -9.55 -5.05
C TYR A 591 -31.85 -9.87 -4.19
N ALA A 592 -32.42 -11.07 -4.28
CA ALA A 592 -33.48 -11.51 -3.37
C ALA A 592 -33.00 -11.60 -1.91
N GLN A 593 -31.80 -12.16 -1.69
CA GLN A 593 -31.16 -12.17 -0.37
C GLN A 593 -30.84 -10.76 0.13
N LEU A 594 -30.37 -9.88 -0.76
CA LEU A 594 -30.02 -8.49 -0.41
C LEU A 594 -31.24 -7.69 0.06
N LYS A 595 -32.40 -7.91 -0.59
CA LYS A 595 -33.68 -7.31 -0.19
C LYS A 595 -34.28 -7.92 1.09
N GLY A 596 -33.66 -8.93 1.67
CA GLY A 596 -34.01 -9.50 2.97
C GLY A 596 -34.93 -10.72 2.93
N LEU A 597 -35.11 -11.36 1.76
CA LEU A 597 -35.90 -12.58 1.63
C LEU A 597 -35.21 -13.76 2.35
N SER A 598 -35.99 -14.62 3.02
CA SER A 598 -35.46 -15.80 3.71
C SER A 598 -34.84 -16.80 2.71
N ARG A 599 -33.73 -17.44 3.08
CA ARG A 599 -33.05 -18.48 2.27
C ARG A 599 -33.97 -19.60 1.79
N GLN A 600 -35.01 -19.93 2.57
CA GLN A 600 -35.97 -20.97 2.20
C GLN A 600 -36.91 -20.54 1.07
N LYS A 601 -37.31 -19.26 1.03
CA LYS A 601 -38.24 -18.72 0.02
C LYS A 601 -37.53 -18.21 -1.25
N CYS A 602 -36.21 -18.02 -1.20
CA CYS A 602 -35.43 -17.52 -2.33
C CYS A 602 -35.53 -18.39 -3.60
N PRO A 603 -35.41 -19.73 -3.55
CA PRO A 603 -35.48 -20.55 -4.76
C PRO A 603 -36.82 -20.44 -5.47
N GLU A 604 -37.93 -20.46 -4.72
CA GLU A 604 -39.29 -20.30 -5.24
C GLU A 604 -39.48 -18.93 -5.92
N GLU A 605 -39.03 -17.86 -5.27
CA GLU A 605 -39.12 -16.50 -5.82
C GLU A 605 -38.23 -16.32 -7.07
N VAL A 606 -37.05 -16.93 -7.10
CA VAL A 606 -36.16 -16.91 -8.28
C VAL A 606 -36.82 -17.63 -9.46
N GLN A 607 -37.41 -18.80 -9.23
CA GLN A 607 -38.09 -19.55 -10.29
C GLN A 607 -39.32 -18.77 -10.81
N ARG A 608 -40.11 -18.20 -9.91
CA ARG A 608 -41.25 -17.33 -10.26
C ARG A 608 -40.80 -16.16 -11.12
N MET A 609 -39.68 -15.52 -10.77
CA MET A 609 -39.15 -14.39 -11.54
C MET A 609 -38.58 -14.80 -12.90
N LEU A 610 -37.91 -15.96 -13.01
CA LEU A 610 -37.44 -16.49 -14.29
C LEU A 610 -38.59 -16.75 -15.26
N HIS A 611 -39.70 -17.28 -14.77
CA HIS A 611 -40.93 -17.47 -15.54
C HIS A 611 -41.51 -16.14 -16.02
N VAL A 612 -41.67 -15.16 -15.11
CA VAL A 612 -42.18 -13.81 -15.44
C VAL A 612 -41.33 -13.10 -16.50
N LEU A 613 -40.01 -13.27 -16.45
CA LEU A 613 -39.09 -12.66 -17.42
C LEU A 613 -38.98 -13.43 -18.74
N SER A 614 -39.55 -14.63 -18.83
CA SER A 614 -39.33 -15.59 -19.91
C SER A 614 -37.84 -15.87 -20.17
N LEU A 615 -37.08 -16.11 -19.09
CA LEU A 615 -35.63 -16.39 -19.13
C LEU A 615 -35.25 -17.77 -18.57
N GLU A 616 -36.20 -18.70 -18.49
CA GLU A 616 -36.01 -20.05 -17.94
C GLU A 616 -34.88 -20.82 -18.65
N ASP A 617 -34.89 -20.81 -19.98
CA ASP A 617 -33.86 -21.46 -20.81
C ASP A 617 -32.45 -20.91 -20.62
N LYS A 618 -32.33 -19.73 -20.00
CA LYS A 618 -31.06 -19.02 -19.79
C LYS A 618 -30.68 -18.91 -18.31
N GLN A 619 -31.35 -19.64 -17.41
CA GLN A 619 -31.11 -19.56 -15.96
C GLN A 619 -29.63 -19.78 -15.56
N ASP A 620 -28.94 -20.71 -16.22
CA ASP A 620 -27.53 -21.06 -15.95
C ASP A 620 -26.54 -20.34 -16.88
N SER A 621 -27.03 -19.52 -17.80
CA SER A 621 -26.17 -18.73 -18.69
C SER A 621 -25.53 -17.57 -17.92
N LEU A 622 -24.25 -17.30 -18.18
CA LEU A 622 -23.57 -16.13 -17.62
C LEU A 622 -24.09 -14.84 -18.26
N SER A 623 -24.20 -13.77 -17.47
CA SER A 623 -24.75 -12.49 -17.93
C SER A 623 -24.00 -11.91 -19.14
N ARG A 624 -22.68 -12.15 -19.27
CA ARG A 624 -21.89 -11.70 -20.44
C ARG A 624 -22.34 -12.28 -21.77
N PHE A 625 -22.96 -13.47 -21.78
CA PHE A 625 -23.44 -14.14 -22.99
C PHE A 625 -24.90 -13.79 -23.34
N LEU A 626 -25.56 -12.97 -22.54
CA LEU A 626 -26.91 -12.49 -22.82
C LEU A 626 -26.88 -11.38 -23.88
N SER A 627 -27.92 -11.32 -24.72
CA SER A 627 -28.15 -10.17 -25.60
C SER A 627 -28.48 -8.91 -24.80
N GLY A 628 -28.38 -7.73 -25.42
CA GLY A 628 -28.73 -6.46 -24.76
C GLY A 628 -30.15 -6.46 -24.17
N GLY A 629 -31.16 -6.90 -24.95
CA GLY A 629 -32.54 -7.02 -24.47
C GLY A 629 -32.70 -8.03 -23.31
N MET A 630 -31.98 -9.15 -23.33
CA MET A 630 -32.01 -10.13 -22.23
C MET A 630 -31.35 -9.60 -20.95
N LYS A 631 -30.24 -8.85 -21.08
CA LYS A 631 -29.62 -8.14 -19.94
C LYS A 631 -30.59 -7.15 -19.33
N ARG A 632 -31.31 -6.40 -20.17
CA ARG A 632 -32.31 -5.44 -19.72
C ARG A 632 -33.48 -6.10 -19.00
N LYS A 633 -34.01 -7.21 -19.54
CA LYS A 633 -35.02 -8.03 -18.84
C LYS A 633 -34.53 -8.49 -17.47
N LEU A 634 -33.31 -9.01 -17.38
CA LEU A 634 -32.72 -9.40 -16.09
C LEU A 634 -32.60 -8.21 -15.12
N SER A 635 -32.20 -7.03 -15.59
CA SER A 635 -32.12 -5.79 -14.79
C SER A 635 -33.49 -5.38 -14.23
N ILE A 636 -34.54 -5.42 -15.05
CA ILE A 636 -35.93 -5.20 -14.62
C ILE A 636 -36.38 -6.27 -13.63
N GLY A 637 -36.00 -7.53 -13.86
CA GLY A 637 -36.23 -8.64 -12.93
C GLY A 637 -35.65 -8.42 -11.54
N ILE A 638 -34.41 -7.93 -11.47
CA ILE A 638 -33.73 -7.56 -10.23
C ILE A 638 -34.48 -6.40 -9.53
N ALA A 639 -35.02 -5.46 -10.29
CA ALA A 639 -35.83 -4.39 -9.74
C ALA A 639 -37.16 -4.92 -9.16
N LEU A 640 -37.81 -5.89 -9.83
CA LEU A 640 -39.12 -6.43 -9.43
C LEU A 640 -39.09 -7.47 -8.30
N ILE A 641 -37.95 -8.17 -8.10
CA ILE A 641 -37.83 -9.29 -7.16
C ILE A 641 -38.05 -8.89 -5.70
N ALA A 642 -38.55 -9.85 -4.90
CA ALA A 642 -38.88 -9.68 -3.48
C ALA A 642 -39.99 -8.65 -3.21
N GLY A 643 -40.93 -8.49 -4.14
CA GLY A 643 -42.16 -7.70 -3.93
C GLY A 643 -41.93 -6.21 -3.72
N SER A 644 -41.08 -5.58 -4.54
CA SER A 644 -40.83 -4.13 -4.45
C SER A 644 -42.08 -3.32 -4.77
N LYS A 645 -42.57 -2.55 -3.78
CA LYS A 645 -43.75 -1.69 -3.87
C LYS A 645 -43.54 -0.46 -4.74
N VAL A 646 -42.33 0.08 -4.73
CA VAL A 646 -41.96 1.26 -5.52
C VAL A 646 -40.92 0.85 -6.54
N LEU A 647 -41.18 1.13 -7.82
CA LEU A 647 -40.30 0.77 -8.93
C LEU A 647 -39.86 2.04 -9.66
N MET A 648 -38.55 2.21 -9.81
CA MET A 648 -37.93 3.33 -10.52
C MET A 648 -37.17 2.81 -11.74
N LEU A 649 -37.55 3.24 -12.93
CA LEU A 649 -36.99 2.78 -14.20
C LEU A 649 -36.41 3.96 -14.97
N ASP A 650 -35.10 3.97 -15.17
CA ASP A 650 -34.40 5.01 -15.93
C ASP A 650 -34.19 4.56 -17.38
N GLU A 651 -34.96 5.10 -18.31
CA GLU A 651 -34.93 4.76 -19.75
C GLU A 651 -34.83 3.23 -20.01
N PRO A 652 -35.82 2.42 -19.59
CA PRO A 652 -35.77 0.96 -19.70
C PRO A 652 -35.63 0.45 -21.12
N THR A 653 -36.07 1.21 -22.13
CA THR A 653 -36.18 0.73 -23.51
C THR A 653 -35.18 1.33 -24.50
N SER A 654 -34.25 2.15 -24.00
CA SER A 654 -33.18 2.75 -24.80
C SER A 654 -32.22 1.68 -25.35
N GLY A 655 -31.91 1.77 -26.65
CA GLY A 655 -30.97 0.86 -27.32
C GLY A 655 -31.48 -0.57 -27.56
N MET A 656 -32.78 -0.84 -27.40
CA MET A 656 -33.39 -2.15 -27.66
C MET A 656 -34.11 -2.21 -29.01
N ASP A 657 -34.21 -3.43 -29.57
CA ASP A 657 -35.06 -3.74 -30.71
C ASP A 657 -36.56 -3.64 -30.37
N ALA A 658 -37.39 -3.45 -31.40
CA ALA A 658 -38.83 -3.22 -31.22
C ALA A 658 -39.57 -4.38 -30.54
N ILE A 659 -39.11 -5.63 -30.71
CA ILE A 659 -39.76 -6.81 -30.11
C ILE A 659 -39.45 -6.87 -28.62
N SER A 660 -38.17 -6.71 -28.25
CA SER A 660 -37.75 -6.65 -26.84
C SER A 660 -38.42 -5.50 -26.08
N ARG A 661 -38.61 -4.35 -26.74
CA ARG A 661 -39.34 -3.19 -26.19
C ARG A 661 -40.77 -3.54 -25.82
N ARG A 662 -41.54 -4.12 -26.76
CA ARG A 662 -42.93 -4.54 -26.51
C ARG A 662 -43.03 -5.55 -25.37
N ALA A 663 -42.13 -6.54 -25.34
CA ALA A 663 -42.11 -7.52 -24.26
C ALA A 663 -41.89 -6.88 -22.87
N ILE A 664 -41.11 -5.79 -22.78
CA ILE A 664 -40.93 -5.05 -21.53
C ILE A 664 -42.17 -4.23 -21.19
N TRP A 665 -42.81 -3.61 -22.19
CA TRP A 665 -44.07 -2.89 -21.98
C TRP A 665 -45.17 -3.79 -21.41
N ASP A 666 -45.35 -4.99 -22.00
CA ASP A 666 -46.32 -5.97 -21.53
C ASP A 666 -46.03 -6.40 -20.08
N LEU A 667 -44.75 -6.62 -19.76
CA LEU A 667 -44.31 -7.00 -18.41
C LEU A 667 -44.60 -5.91 -17.37
N LEU A 668 -44.36 -4.63 -17.72
CA LEU A 668 -44.65 -3.51 -16.83
C LEU A 668 -46.15 -3.30 -16.63
N GLN A 669 -46.96 -3.43 -17.69
CA GLN A 669 -48.41 -3.34 -17.57
C GLN A 669 -49.00 -4.46 -16.71
N GLN A 670 -48.52 -5.70 -16.86
CA GLN A 670 -49.00 -6.85 -16.06
C GLN A 670 -48.69 -6.71 -14.56
N HIS A 671 -47.64 -5.98 -14.19
CA HIS A 671 -47.15 -5.90 -12.80
C HIS A 671 -47.40 -4.53 -12.14
N LYS A 672 -48.30 -3.69 -12.69
CA LYS A 672 -48.55 -2.33 -12.17
C LYS A 672 -49.55 -2.23 -11.02
N SER A 673 -50.51 -3.16 -10.91
CA SER A 673 -51.71 -3.02 -10.08
C SER A 673 -51.48 -2.86 -8.56
N ASP A 674 -50.33 -3.28 -8.03
CA ASP A 674 -49.96 -3.18 -6.60
C ASP A 674 -48.64 -2.40 -6.41
N ARG A 675 -48.27 -1.55 -7.37
CA ARG A 675 -46.96 -0.87 -7.36
C ARG A 675 -47.08 0.59 -7.78
N THR A 676 -46.25 1.44 -7.18
CA THR A 676 -45.99 2.80 -7.68
C THR A 676 -44.82 2.73 -8.64
N VAL A 677 -45.03 2.99 -9.93
CA VAL A 677 -43.97 2.93 -10.94
C VAL A 677 -43.65 4.33 -11.46
N LEU A 678 -42.38 4.73 -11.31
CA LEU A 678 -41.83 5.93 -11.94
C LEU A 678 -40.95 5.51 -13.12
N LEU A 679 -41.36 5.91 -14.32
CA LEU A 679 -40.67 5.63 -15.57
C LEU A 679 -40.11 6.93 -16.16
N THR A 680 -38.80 7.01 -16.40
CA THR A 680 -38.25 8.09 -17.23
C THR A 680 -38.08 7.59 -18.65
N THR A 681 -38.47 8.40 -19.63
CA THR A 681 -38.23 8.10 -21.04
C THR A 681 -38.13 9.37 -21.86
N HIS A 682 -37.55 9.24 -23.04
CA HIS A 682 -37.60 10.26 -24.10
C HIS A 682 -38.43 9.78 -25.30
N PHE A 683 -38.95 8.55 -25.25
CA PHE A 683 -39.81 7.96 -26.26
C PHE A 683 -41.28 8.31 -25.97
N MET A 684 -41.90 9.09 -26.85
CA MET A 684 -43.26 9.58 -26.63
C MET A 684 -44.32 8.49 -26.82
N ASP A 685 -44.06 7.50 -27.68
CA ASP A 685 -44.87 6.28 -27.86
C ASP A 685 -44.92 5.45 -26.56
N GLU A 686 -43.79 5.34 -25.86
CA GLU A 686 -43.71 4.67 -24.56
C GLU A 686 -44.52 5.41 -23.49
N ALA A 687 -44.42 6.74 -23.46
CA ALA A 687 -45.16 7.57 -22.52
C ALA A 687 -46.68 7.50 -22.75
N ASP A 688 -47.11 7.44 -24.01
CA ASP A 688 -48.52 7.37 -24.39
C ASP A 688 -49.15 6.01 -24.09
N LEU A 689 -48.39 4.92 -24.28
CA LEU A 689 -48.88 3.55 -24.05
C LEU A 689 -48.81 3.12 -22.58
N LEU A 690 -47.73 3.46 -21.87
CA LEU A 690 -47.51 3.02 -20.49
C LEU A 690 -47.99 4.03 -19.45
N GLY A 691 -48.02 5.33 -19.78
CA GLY A 691 -48.26 6.38 -18.80
C GLY A 691 -49.72 6.56 -18.44
N ASP A 692 -50.10 6.12 -17.23
CA ASP A 692 -51.37 6.50 -16.61
C ASP A 692 -51.38 8.01 -16.30
N ARG A 693 -50.21 8.56 -15.89
CA ARG A 693 -49.93 10.00 -15.83
C ARG A 693 -48.59 10.31 -16.49
N VAL A 694 -48.53 11.37 -17.27
CA VAL A 694 -47.33 11.89 -17.93
C VAL A 694 -47.00 13.25 -17.34
N ALA A 695 -45.75 13.42 -16.91
CA ALA A 695 -45.19 14.65 -16.38
C ALA A 695 -44.11 15.15 -17.34
N ILE A 696 -44.28 16.35 -17.92
CA ILE A 696 -43.33 16.90 -18.91
C ILE A 696 -42.40 17.90 -18.22
N MET A 697 -41.10 17.62 -18.28
CA MET A 697 -40.04 18.42 -17.67
C MET A 697 -39.19 19.11 -18.74
N ALA A 698 -38.94 20.41 -18.56
CA ALA A 698 -38.10 21.22 -19.42
C ALA A 698 -37.22 22.16 -18.59
N LYS A 699 -35.93 22.30 -18.97
CA LYS A 699 -34.95 23.19 -18.31
C LYS A 699 -34.87 23.08 -16.77
N GLY A 700 -35.20 21.92 -16.20
CA GLY A 700 -35.14 21.66 -14.76
C GLY A 700 -36.47 21.86 -14.01
N GLU A 701 -37.54 22.28 -14.68
CA GLU A 701 -38.85 22.61 -14.10
C GLU A 701 -39.96 21.72 -14.69
N LEU A 702 -41.00 21.45 -13.89
CA LEU A 702 -42.17 20.70 -14.32
C LEU A 702 -43.17 21.65 -15.00
N GLN A 703 -43.48 21.38 -16.27
CA GLN A 703 -44.31 22.27 -17.09
C GLN A 703 -45.79 21.89 -17.05
N CYS A 704 -46.08 20.60 -17.15
CA CYS A 704 -47.44 20.07 -17.10
C CYS A 704 -47.44 18.63 -16.59
N CYS A 705 -48.59 18.19 -16.06
CA CYS A 705 -48.78 16.84 -15.56
C CYS A 705 -50.23 16.40 -15.74
N GLY A 706 -50.45 15.22 -16.30
CA GLY A 706 -51.78 14.62 -16.43
C GLY A 706 -51.77 13.38 -17.32
N SER A 707 -52.92 12.76 -17.53
CA SER A 707 -53.10 11.63 -18.43
C SER A 707 -52.74 12.00 -19.87
N SER A 708 -52.33 11.01 -20.67
CA SER A 708 -51.97 11.26 -22.08
C SER A 708 -53.13 11.88 -22.87
N LEU A 709 -54.36 11.45 -22.56
CA LEU A 709 -55.59 12.00 -23.12
C LEU A 709 -55.81 13.46 -22.70
N PHE A 710 -55.65 13.79 -21.42
CA PHE A 710 -55.77 15.17 -20.91
C PHE A 710 -54.77 16.10 -21.59
N LEU A 711 -53.49 15.70 -21.67
CA LEU A 711 -52.44 16.52 -22.28
C LEU A 711 -52.68 16.73 -23.78
N LYS A 712 -53.07 15.68 -24.51
CA LYS A 712 -53.46 15.77 -25.93
C LYS A 712 -54.67 16.67 -26.13
N GLN A 713 -55.64 16.64 -25.21
CA GLN A 713 -56.81 17.52 -25.29
C GLN A 713 -56.45 18.98 -24.99
N LYS A 714 -55.54 19.23 -24.04
CA LYS A 714 -55.18 20.58 -23.61
C LYS A 714 -54.19 21.27 -24.56
N TYR A 715 -53.20 20.52 -25.04
CA TYR A 715 -52.16 21.02 -25.94
C TYR A 715 -52.40 20.69 -27.42
N GLY A 716 -53.38 19.84 -27.74
CA GLY A 716 -53.73 19.52 -29.12
C GLY A 716 -54.26 20.73 -29.87
N ALA A 717 -53.91 20.83 -31.15
CA ALA A 717 -54.44 21.86 -32.05
C ALA A 717 -55.71 21.39 -32.78
N GLY A 718 -56.08 20.11 -32.65
CA GLY A 718 -57.17 19.47 -33.37
C GLY A 718 -56.72 18.19 -34.05
N TYR A 719 -57.31 17.85 -35.19
CA TYR A 719 -56.91 16.73 -36.04
C TYR A 719 -55.99 17.23 -37.16
N HIS A 720 -54.90 16.52 -37.42
CA HIS A 720 -54.00 16.85 -38.53
C HIS A 720 -54.45 16.07 -39.77
N MET A 721 -54.83 16.80 -40.82
CA MET A 721 -55.15 16.22 -42.12
C MET A 721 -53.96 16.44 -43.07
N THR A 722 -53.33 15.35 -43.49
CA THR A 722 -52.21 15.37 -44.42
C THR A 722 -52.68 14.88 -45.78
N LEU A 723 -52.42 15.64 -46.84
CA LEU A 723 -52.73 15.29 -48.22
C LEU A 723 -51.44 15.22 -49.04
N VAL A 724 -51.31 14.17 -49.84
CA VAL A 724 -50.20 13.98 -50.78
C VAL A 724 -50.62 14.52 -52.15
N LYS A 725 -49.84 15.43 -52.72
CA LYS A 725 -50.06 16.11 -54.00
C LYS A 725 -49.58 15.25 -55.16
N GLU A 726 -50.34 15.23 -56.24
CA GLU A 726 -49.86 14.83 -57.55
C GLU A 726 -49.25 16.03 -58.29
N PRO A 727 -48.44 15.83 -59.35
CA PRO A 727 -47.73 16.91 -60.05
C PRO A 727 -48.63 18.01 -60.64
N HIS A 728 -49.94 17.75 -60.81
CA HIS A 728 -50.93 18.66 -61.38
C HIS A 728 -51.91 19.21 -60.32
N CYS A 729 -51.53 19.20 -59.04
CA CYS A 729 -52.35 19.64 -57.91
C CYS A 729 -52.40 21.17 -57.77
N ASP A 730 -53.59 21.75 -57.59
CA ASP A 730 -53.78 23.15 -57.18
C ASP A 730 -53.98 23.27 -55.65
N PRO A 731 -52.96 23.69 -54.89
CA PRO A 731 -53.04 23.79 -53.43
C PRO A 731 -54.02 24.87 -52.94
N GLU A 732 -54.33 25.89 -53.76
CA GLU A 732 -55.27 26.95 -53.35
C GLU A 732 -56.73 26.54 -53.50
N ALA A 733 -57.05 25.70 -54.49
CA ALA A 733 -58.36 25.08 -54.62
C ALA A 733 -58.66 24.15 -53.44
N ILE A 734 -57.68 23.33 -53.02
CA ILE A 734 -57.80 22.46 -51.85
C ILE A 734 -57.96 23.29 -50.57
N SER A 735 -57.14 24.34 -50.38
CA SER A 735 -57.24 25.20 -49.20
C SER A 735 -58.61 25.86 -49.08
N ARG A 736 -59.20 26.33 -50.19
CA ARG A 736 -60.56 26.89 -50.23
C ARG A 736 -61.63 25.86 -49.93
N LEU A 737 -61.51 24.64 -50.46
CA LEU A 737 -62.45 23.55 -50.18
C LEU A 737 -62.44 23.15 -48.69
N VAL A 738 -61.24 23.04 -48.10
CA VAL A 738 -61.08 22.72 -46.68
C VAL A 738 -61.68 23.83 -45.81
N GLN A 739 -61.39 25.09 -46.12
CA GLN A 739 -61.95 26.24 -45.40
C GLN A 739 -63.46 26.41 -45.59
N TYR A 740 -64.02 25.99 -46.73
CA TYR A 740 -65.47 26.03 -46.97
C TYR A 740 -66.23 25.10 -46.01
N HIS A 741 -65.74 23.86 -45.83
CA HIS A 741 -66.36 22.91 -44.90
C HIS A 741 -65.99 23.17 -43.43
N VAL A 742 -64.75 23.61 -43.17
CA VAL A 742 -64.23 23.90 -41.84
C VAL A 742 -63.59 25.29 -41.85
N PRO A 743 -64.35 26.35 -41.54
CA PRO A 743 -63.88 27.75 -41.64
C PRO A 743 -62.70 28.08 -40.72
N SER A 744 -62.56 27.34 -39.63
CA SER A 744 -61.50 27.47 -38.64
C SER A 744 -60.30 26.56 -38.91
N ALA A 745 -60.24 25.89 -40.07
CA ALA A 745 -59.10 25.06 -40.47
C ALA A 745 -57.89 25.92 -40.82
N THR A 746 -56.75 25.67 -40.17
CA THR A 746 -55.49 26.37 -40.44
C THR A 746 -54.54 25.49 -41.24
N LEU A 747 -53.97 26.03 -42.29
CA LEU A 747 -52.92 25.37 -43.06
C LEU A 747 -51.58 25.49 -42.30
N GLU A 748 -51.02 24.35 -41.89
CA GLU A 748 -49.82 24.28 -41.05
C GLU A 748 -48.53 24.24 -41.90
N SER A 749 -48.54 23.47 -42.99
CA SER A 749 -47.35 23.29 -43.82
C SER A 749 -47.71 23.07 -45.29
N ARG A 750 -46.92 23.71 -46.18
CA ARG A 750 -46.88 23.46 -47.62
C ARG A 750 -45.45 23.05 -47.98
N ALA A 751 -45.10 21.78 -47.80
CA ALA A 751 -43.74 21.28 -48.05
C ALA A 751 -43.75 20.20 -49.14
N GLY A 752 -42.97 20.42 -50.21
CA GLY A 752 -42.78 19.43 -51.29
C GLY A 752 -44.11 18.87 -51.82
N ALA A 753 -44.23 17.54 -51.77
CA ALA A 753 -45.39 16.78 -52.23
C ALA A 753 -46.53 16.67 -51.18
N GLU A 754 -46.50 17.39 -50.05
CA GLU A 754 -47.52 17.26 -49.00
C GLU A 754 -48.17 18.61 -48.62
N LEU A 755 -49.44 18.56 -48.22
CA LEU A 755 -50.21 19.64 -47.58
C LEU A 755 -50.68 19.16 -46.20
N SER A 756 -50.43 19.93 -45.17
CA SER A 756 -50.90 19.62 -43.81
C SER A 756 -51.84 20.70 -43.30
N PHE A 757 -53.04 20.31 -42.89
CA PHE A 757 -54.06 21.17 -42.29
C PHE A 757 -54.34 20.73 -40.85
N ILE A 758 -54.59 21.70 -39.98
CA ILE A 758 -55.09 21.46 -38.64
C ILE A 758 -56.60 21.75 -38.65
N LEU A 759 -57.39 20.75 -38.29
CA LEU A 759 -58.84 20.79 -38.20
C LEU A 759 -59.27 20.86 -36.73
N PRO A 760 -59.91 21.96 -36.27
CA PRO A 760 -60.31 22.11 -34.88
C PRO A 760 -61.31 21.04 -34.42
N LYS A 761 -61.23 20.63 -33.15
CA LYS A 761 -62.08 19.58 -32.56
C LYS A 761 -63.55 19.97 -32.52
N GLU A 762 -63.86 21.26 -32.42
CA GLU A 762 -65.24 21.77 -32.42
C GLU A 762 -65.96 21.46 -33.75
N SER A 763 -65.19 21.24 -34.82
CA SER A 763 -65.69 20.97 -36.17
C SER A 763 -65.75 19.47 -36.52
N THR A 764 -65.57 18.55 -35.56
CA THR A 764 -65.59 17.09 -35.82
C THR A 764 -66.87 16.63 -36.52
N HIS A 765 -68.02 17.23 -36.21
CA HIS A 765 -69.30 16.93 -36.86
C HIS A 765 -69.33 17.22 -38.38
N ARG A 766 -68.38 18.01 -38.90
CA ARG A 766 -68.28 18.36 -40.33
C ARG A 766 -67.26 17.54 -41.09
N PHE A 767 -66.45 16.74 -40.41
CA PHE A 767 -65.36 15.98 -41.03
C PHE A 767 -65.85 14.95 -42.03
N GLU A 768 -66.97 14.27 -41.75
CA GLU A 768 -67.59 13.32 -42.68
C GLU A 768 -67.91 13.99 -44.03
N SER A 769 -68.50 15.19 -43.99
CA SER A 769 -68.83 15.95 -45.20
C SER A 769 -67.58 16.38 -45.99
N LEU A 770 -66.52 16.78 -45.28
CA LEU A 770 -65.25 17.20 -45.86
C LEU A 770 -64.53 16.01 -46.53
N PHE A 771 -64.37 14.90 -45.81
CA PHE A 771 -63.68 13.71 -46.33
C PHE A 771 -64.42 13.09 -47.51
N THR A 772 -65.76 13.02 -47.45
CA THR A 772 -66.58 12.52 -48.56
C THR A 772 -66.41 13.38 -49.82
N LYS A 773 -66.28 14.70 -49.66
CA LYS A 773 -66.11 15.63 -50.78
C LYS A 773 -64.69 15.56 -51.37
N LEU A 774 -63.67 15.46 -50.50
CA LEU A 774 -62.28 15.25 -50.90
C LEU A 774 -62.08 13.91 -51.63
N GLU A 775 -62.73 12.84 -51.18
CA GLU A 775 -62.67 11.53 -51.83
C GLU A 775 -63.35 11.54 -53.21
N LYS A 776 -64.53 12.17 -53.33
CA LYS A 776 -65.24 12.29 -54.61
C LYS A 776 -64.50 13.14 -55.64
N GLN A 777 -63.78 14.18 -55.22
CA GLN A 777 -63.03 15.09 -56.09
C GLN A 777 -61.53 14.82 -56.10
N GLN A 778 -61.08 13.68 -55.57
CA GLN A 778 -59.67 13.36 -55.37
C GLN A 778 -58.85 13.46 -56.67
N LYS A 779 -59.36 12.91 -57.78
CA LYS A 779 -58.72 12.96 -59.11
C LYS A 779 -58.75 14.34 -59.75
N GLU A 780 -59.80 15.13 -59.48
CA GLU A 780 -59.98 16.47 -60.04
C GLU A 780 -59.06 17.49 -59.34
N LEU A 781 -58.78 17.27 -58.05
CA LEU A 781 -57.93 18.12 -57.21
C LEU A 781 -56.44 17.71 -57.24
N GLY A 782 -56.09 16.62 -57.93
CA GLY A 782 -54.73 16.10 -58.00
C GLY A 782 -54.19 15.60 -56.65
N ILE A 783 -55.00 14.88 -55.88
CA ILE A 783 -54.62 14.34 -54.55
C ILE A 783 -54.32 12.84 -54.67
N ALA A 784 -53.08 12.42 -54.39
CA ALA A 784 -52.69 11.01 -54.43
C ALA A 784 -53.31 10.21 -53.28
N SER A 785 -53.26 10.76 -52.06
CA SER A 785 -53.90 10.20 -50.88
C SER A 785 -54.11 11.29 -49.84
N PHE A 786 -55.06 11.08 -48.92
CA PHE A 786 -55.22 11.93 -47.75
C PHE A 786 -55.45 11.07 -46.51
N GLY A 787 -54.98 11.55 -45.36
CA GLY A 787 -55.14 10.89 -44.07
C GLY A 787 -55.39 11.91 -42.97
N ALA A 788 -56.10 11.49 -41.92
CA ALA A 788 -56.30 12.29 -40.72
C ALA A 788 -55.67 11.56 -39.53
N SER A 789 -54.81 12.25 -38.77
CA SER A 789 -54.21 11.78 -37.53
C SER A 789 -54.67 12.64 -36.35
N VAL A 790 -54.67 12.04 -35.16
CA VAL A 790 -54.89 12.74 -33.90
C VAL A 790 -53.56 13.30 -33.41
N THR A 791 -53.59 14.41 -32.67
CA THR A 791 -52.40 14.96 -32.03
C THR A 791 -51.66 13.88 -31.24
N THR A 792 -50.39 13.70 -31.58
CA THR A 792 -49.52 12.72 -30.92
C THR A 792 -48.89 13.31 -29.65
N MET A 793 -48.37 12.47 -28.76
CA MET A 793 -47.61 12.96 -27.61
C MET A 793 -46.31 13.68 -28.03
N GLU A 794 -45.78 13.39 -29.23
CA GLU A 794 -44.65 14.11 -29.83
C GLU A 794 -44.99 15.58 -30.10
N GLU A 795 -46.16 15.85 -30.68
CA GLU A 795 -46.62 17.20 -30.96
C GLU A 795 -46.91 17.99 -29.68
N VAL A 796 -47.55 17.35 -28.68
CA VAL A 796 -47.74 17.94 -27.34
C VAL A 796 -46.40 18.36 -26.76
N PHE A 797 -45.41 17.47 -26.82
CA PHE A 797 -44.06 17.74 -26.32
C PHE A 797 -43.38 18.91 -27.07
N LEU A 798 -43.46 18.94 -28.41
CA LEU A 798 -42.93 20.04 -29.22
C LEU A 798 -43.62 21.37 -28.91
N ARG A 799 -44.93 21.36 -28.67
CA ARG A 799 -45.69 22.57 -28.35
C ARG A 799 -45.34 23.10 -26.96
N VAL A 800 -45.20 22.23 -25.97
CA VAL A 800 -44.68 22.59 -24.63
C VAL A 800 -43.27 23.19 -24.75
N GLY A 801 -42.39 22.58 -25.55
CA GLY A 801 -41.05 23.12 -25.81
C GLY A 801 -41.09 24.53 -26.40
N LYS A 802 -41.92 24.76 -27.44
CA LYS A 802 -42.10 26.08 -28.06
C LYS A 802 -42.63 27.13 -27.06
N LEU A 803 -43.58 26.77 -26.20
CA LEU A 803 -44.13 27.66 -25.17
C LEU A 803 -43.06 28.06 -24.15
N VAL A 804 -42.22 27.11 -23.74
CA VAL A 804 -41.09 27.37 -22.83
C VAL A 804 -40.05 28.28 -23.49
N ASP A 805 -39.76 28.10 -24.78
CA ASP A 805 -38.81 28.96 -25.49
C ASP A 805 -39.37 30.37 -25.75
N THR A 806 -40.64 30.50 -26.15
CA THR A 806 -41.30 31.81 -26.34
C THR A 806 -41.50 32.58 -25.02
N SER A 807 -41.71 31.89 -23.90
CA SER A 807 -41.75 32.53 -22.57
C SER A 807 -40.41 33.17 -22.18
N MET A 808 -39.30 32.73 -22.78
CA MET A 808 -37.97 33.33 -22.60
C MET A 808 -37.71 34.52 -23.54
N ASP A 809 -38.31 34.53 -24.73
CA ASP A 809 -38.17 35.64 -25.69
C ASP A 809 -38.83 36.95 -25.21
N ILE A 810 -39.79 36.87 -24.28
CA ILE A 810 -40.41 38.06 -23.65
C ILE A 810 -39.44 38.77 -22.66
N GLN A 811 -38.40 38.09 -22.17
CA GLN A 811 -37.37 38.68 -21.29
C GLN A 811 -36.08 39.08 -22.01
N ALA A 812 -35.98 38.84 -23.32
CA ALA A 812 -34.78 39.10 -24.11
C ALA A 812 -35.05 39.98 -25.35
N ILE A 813 -35.76 41.11 -25.17
CA ILE A 813 -35.75 42.18 -26.18
C ILE A 813 -34.57 43.12 -25.90
N GLN A 814 -33.37 42.65 -26.21
CA GLN A 814 -32.27 43.49 -26.70
C GLN A 814 -31.16 42.61 -27.31
N LEU A 815 -30.96 42.82 -28.61
CA LEU A 815 -29.91 42.33 -29.54
C LEU A 815 -30.30 41.24 -30.55
N PRO A 816 -29.79 41.32 -31.80
CA PRO A 816 -30.38 40.65 -32.96
C PRO A 816 -29.97 39.18 -33.08
N ALA A 817 -30.90 38.40 -33.59
CA ALA A 817 -30.76 36.99 -33.92
C ALA A 817 -29.80 36.74 -35.09
N LEU A 818 -28.72 36.00 -34.83
CA LEU A 818 -28.00 35.21 -35.83
C LEU A 818 -27.32 34.04 -35.12
N GLN A 819 -28.01 32.92 -34.93
CA GLN A 819 -27.44 31.57 -34.98
C GLN A 819 -28.55 30.53 -34.70
N TYR A 820 -29.23 30.07 -35.74
CA TYR A 820 -29.96 28.81 -35.69
C TYR A 820 -29.84 28.10 -37.04
N GLN A 821 -28.65 27.55 -37.28
CA GLN A 821 -28.40 26.66 -38.42
C GLN A 821 -27.16 25.82 -38.15
N HIS A 822 -27.25 24.88 -37.20
CA HIS A 822 -26.33 23.75 -37.15
C HIS A 822 -26.94 22.61 -36.34
N GLU A 823 -27.73 21.76 -36.98
CA GLU A 823 -27.94 20.36 -36.57
C GLU A 823 -28.71 19.57 -37.65
N ARG A 824 -28.05 19.38 -38.80
CA ARG A 824 -28.27 18.22 -39.69
C ARG A 824 -26.99 17.97 -40.49
N ARG A 825 -26.06 17.21 -39.91
CA ARG A 825 -25.01 16.45 -40.62
C ARG A 825 -24.41 15.44 -39.64
N ALA A 826 -25.13 14.34 -39.46
CA ALA A 826 -24.63 13.14 -38.79
C ALA A 826 -25.35 11.91 -39.37
N SER A 827 -25.22 11.72 -40.67
CA SER A 827 -25.52 10.48 -41.37
C SER A 827 -24.94 10.67 -42.77
N ASP A 828 -23.76 10.09 -43.01
CA ASP A 828 -23.27 9.64 -44.32
C ASP A 828 -21.77 9.29 -44.18
N TRP A 829 -21.49 8.28 -43.36
CA TRP A 829 -20.23 7.53 -43.44
C TRP A 829 -20.51 6.05 -43.26
N ALA A 830 -21.17 5.48 -44.26
CA ALA A 830 -21.04 4.09 -44.65
C ALA A 830 -21.80 3.90 -45.97
N VAL A 831 -21.13 3.96 -47.13
CA VAL A 831 -21.24 2.99 -48.23
C VAL A 831 -20.04 3.17 -49.17
N ASP A 832 -19.35 2.04 -49.33
CA ASP A 832 -18.26 1.59 -50.20
C ASP A 832 -17.75 2.39 -51.42
N SER A 833 -16.42 2.31 -51.53
CA SER A 833 -15.58 2.43 -52.72
C SER A 833 -16.02 1.48 -53.84
N HIS A 834 -16.09 1.96 -55.10
CA HIS A 834 -15.40 1.40 -56.27
C HIS A 834 -15.77 2.13 -57.58
N LEU A 835 -14.75 2.36 -58.42
CA LEU A 835 -14.72 2.36 -59.90
C LEU A 835 -14.29 3.66 -60.62
N CYS A 836 -13.29 3.44 -61.49
CA CYS A 836 -12.49 4.31 -62.35
C CYS A 836 -13.25 5.23 -63.34
N GLY A 837 -12.54 6.29 -63.78
CA GLY A 837 -12.20 6.38 -65.20
C GLY A 837 -12.50 7.70 -65.94
N ALA A 838 -11.42 8.46 -66.17
CA ALA A 838 -11.05 9.07 -67.46
C ALA A 838 -11.70 10.39 -67.96
N MET A 839 -10.78 11.21 -68.49
CA MET A 839 -10.87 12.27 -69.52
C MET A 839 -11.18 13.72 -69.11
N ASP A 840 -10.11 14.53 -69.14
CA ASP A 840 -10.04 15.90 -69.68
C ASP A 840 -10.23 15.87 -71.22
N PRO A 841 -10.37 16.99 -71.98
CA PRO A 841 -10.49 18.41 -71.61
C PRO A 841 -11.54 19.20 -72.45
N THR A 842 -11.86 20.46 -72.09
CA THR A 842 -11.88 21.67 -72.95
C THR A 842 -12.77 22.82 -72.40
N ASN A 843 -12.11 23.97 -72.22
CA ASN A 843 -12.53 25.38 -72.36
C ASN A 843 -14.03 25.78 -72.33
N GLY A 844 -14.33 26.79 -71.49
CA GLY A 844 -15.07 27.97 -71.95
C GLY A 844 -16.24 28.48 -71.09
N VAL A 845 -15.92 29.44 -70.21
CA VAL A 845 -16.68 30.68 -69.90
C VAL A 845 -18.17 30.58 -69.54
N GLY A 846 -18.51 30.96 -68.31
CA GLY A 846 -19.86 31.37 -67.92
C GLY A 846 -20.08 31.48 -66.41
N SER A 847 -19.76 32.64 -65.84
CA SER A 847 -19.83 32.97 -64.41
C SER A 847 -21.22 32.78 -63.77
N LEU A 848 -21.31 32.02 -62.67
CA LEU A 848 -22.29 32.24 -61.59
C LEU A 848 -21.78 31.60 -60.28
N ILE A 849 -21.33 32.47 -59.37
CA ILE A 849 -21.19 32.33 -57.90
C ILE A 849 -21.31 30.89 -57.35
N GLU A 850 -20.19 30.19 -57.27
CA GLU A 850 -20.00 29.05 -56.37
C GLU A 850 -19.15 29.51 -55.17
N ASP A 851 -19.61 29.22 -53.95
CA ASP A 851 -18.82 29.33 -52.74
C ASP A 851 -17.51 28.55 -52.91
N GLU A 852 -16.37 29.26 -52.94
CA GLU A 852 -15.04 28.64 -52.90
C GLU A 852 -14.81 27.96 -51.54
N CYS A 853 -15.31 26.73 -51.38
CA CYS A 853 -14.64 25.73 -50.55
C CYS A 853 -13.36 25.33 -51.29
N THR A 854 -12.30 26.13 -51.15
CA THR A 854 -10.96 25.68 -51.55
C THR A 854 -10.68 24.36 -50.82
N PRO A 855 -10.44 23.23 -51.53
CA PRO A 855 -10.07 22.00 -50.87
C PRO A 855 -8.71 22.24 -50.21
N ALA A 856 -8.71 22.35 -48.89
CA ALA A 856 -7.49 22.60 -48.13
C ALA A 856 -6.42 21.61 -48.56
N LYS A 857 -5.35 22.11 -49.19
CA LYS A 857 -4.27 21.29 -49.74
C LYS A 857 -3.57 20.60 -48.57
N LEU A 858 -3.87 19.31 -48.37
CA LEU A 858 -3.31 18.54 -47.28
C LEU A 858 -1.82 18.32 -47.53
N ASN A 859 -0.99 18.59 -46.52
CA ASN A 859 0.43 18.25 -46.56
C ASN A 859 0.59 16.73 -46.69
N THR A 860 1.53 16.25 -47.49
CA THR A 860 1.84 14.82 -47.66
C THR A 860 3.32 14.55 -47.36
N GLY A 861 3.66 13.30 -47.02
CA GLY A 861 5.03 12.88 -46.72
C GLY A 861 5.59 13.45 -45.41
N LEU A 862 6.85 13.91 -45.44
CA LEU A 862 7.60 14.31 -44.24
C LEU A 862 7.06 15.58 -43.58
N ALA A 863 6.51 16.51 -44.37
CA ALA A 863 5.88 17.73 -43.86
C ALA A 863 4.60 17.42 -43.05
N LEU A 864 3.83 16.41 -43.47
CA LEU A 864 2.66 15.94 -42.70
C LEU A 864 3.09 15.34 -41.37
N HIS A 865 4.13 14.51 -41.35
CA HIS A 865 4.65 13.92 -40.11
C HIS A 865 5.17 14.99 -39.14
N CYS A 866 5.88 16.02 -39.62
CA CYS A 866 6.30 17.16 -38.80
C CYS A 866 5.11 17.95 -38.24
N GLN A 867 4.07 18.18 -39.05
CA GLN A 867 2.86 18.85 -38.62
C GLN A 867 2.08 18.02 -37.59
N GLN A 868 1.94 16.71 -37.80
CA GLN A 868 1.31 15.78 -36.86
C GLN A 868 2.08 15.71 -35.54
N PHE A 869 3.42 15.66 -35.59
CA PHE A 869 4.26 15.69 -34.39
C PHE A 869 4.09 17.00 -33.62
N SER A 870 4.14 18.15 -34.31
CA SER A 870 3.91 19.46 -33.71
C SER A 870 2.51 19.58 -33.10
N ALA A 871 1.48 19.10 -33.80
CA ALA A 871 0.11 19.07 -33.29
C ALA A 871 -0.05 18.16 -32.08
N MET A 872 0.58 16.98 -32.07
CA MET A 872 0.58 16.06 -30.93
C MET A 872 1.34 16.64 -29.73
N PHE A 873 2.46 17.33 -29.98
CA PHE A 873 3.22 18.02 -28.94
C PHE A 873 2.43 19.18 -28.34
N LEU A 874 1.83 20.03 -29.18
CA LEU A 874 0.98 21.14 -28.73
C LEU A 874 -0.23 20.62 -27.95
N LYS A 875 -0.88 19.56 -28.43
CA LYS A 875 -1.96 18.88 -27.70
C LYS A 875 -1.49 18.40 -26.34
N LYS A 876 -0.31 17.77 -26.25
CA LYS A 876 0.26 17.30 -24.98
C LYS A 876 0.63 18.46 -24.06
N ALA A 877 1.18 19.55 -24.59
CA ALA A 877 1.53 20.75 -23.83
C ALA A 877 0.28 21.45 -23.26
N VAL A 878 -0.75 21.67 -24.10
CA VAL A 878 -2.03 22.25 -23.67
C VAL A 878 -2.71 21.37 -22.63
N TYR A 879 -2.71 20.05 -22.82
CA TYR A 879 -3.24 19.12 -21.83
C TYR A 879 -2.49 19.21 -20.49
N SER A 880 -1.15 19.24 -20.53
CA SER A 880 -0.30 19.31 -19.33
C SER A 880 -0.44 20.64 -18.59
N LEU A 881 -0.63 21.76 -19.31
CA LEU A 881 -0.91 23.07 -18.72
C LEU A 881 -2.30 23.15 -18.07
N ARG A 882 -3.30 22.51 -18.68
CA ARG A 882 -4.65 22.43 -18.11
C ARG A 882 -4.70 21.54 -16.86
N GLU A 883 -3.95 20.44 -16.87
CA GLU A 883 -3.81 19.49 -15.75
C GLU A 883 -2.55 19.76 -14.91
N TRP A 884 -2.28 21.03 -14.59
CA TRP A 884 -1.06 21.45 -13.88
C TRP A 884 -0.82 20.69 -12.56
N LYS A 885 -1.88 20.25 -11.88
CA LYS A 885 -1.80 19.46 -10.64
C LYS A 885 -1.08 18.12 -10.84
N MET A 886 -1.31 17.45 -11.97
CA MET A 886 -0.69 16.17 -12.28
C MET A 886 0.81 16.34 -12.58
N VAL A 887 1.17 17.39 -13.32
CA VAL A 887 2.56 17.73 -13.63
C VAL A 887 3.33 18.09 -12.35
N VAL A 888 2.73 18.91 -11.49
CA VAL A 888 3.31 19.26 -10.19
C VAL A 888 3.49 18.01 -9.32
N ALA A 889 2.52 17.11 -9.26
CA ALA A 889 2.65 15.85 -8.52
C ALA A 889 3.76 14.95 -9.10
N GLN A 890 3.89 14.85 -10.43
CA GLN A 890 4.93 14.06 -11.10
C GLN A 890 6.35 14.58 -10.85
N VAL A 891 6.52 15.88 -10.60
CA VAL A 891 7.81 16.47 -10.23
C VAL A 891 8.05 16.38 -8.72
N LEU A 892 7.03 16.67 -7.92
CA LEU A 892 7.12 16.62 -6.45
C LEU A 892 7.39 15.21 -5.95
N VAL A 893 6.78 14.15 -6.49
CA VAL A 893 6.97 12.79 -5.99
C VAL A 893 8.45 12.36 -6.06
N PRO A 894 9.14 12.39 -7.22
CA PRO A 894 10.57 12.11 -7.29
C PRO A 894 11.40 13.05 -6.43
N LEU A 895 11.09 14.35 -6.39
CA LEU A 895 11.81 15.32 -5.55
C LEU A 895 11.70 14.94 -4.08
N THR A 896 10.50 14.61 -3.60
CA THR A 896 10.24 14.16 -2.22
C THR A 896 10.89 12.82 -1.91
N CYS A 897 10.92 11.88 -2.86
CA CYS A 897 11.63 10.62 -2.69
C CYS A 897 13.14 10.84 -2.59
N VAL A 898 13.70 11.72 -3.42
CA VAL A 898 15.13 12.09 -3.38
C VAL A 898 15.45 12.85 -2.09
N THR A 899 14.61 13.79 -1.65
CA THR A 899 14.83 14.48 -0.38
C THR A 899 14.68 13.53 0.81
N LEU A 900 13.70 12.63 0.81
CA LEU A 900 13.57 11.57 1.83
C LEU A 900 14.77 10.64 1.83
N ALA A 901 15.28 10.24 0.66
CA ALA A 901 16.48 9.41 0.56
C ALA A 901 17.72 10.15 1.08
N LEU A 902 17.90 11.43 0.72
CA LEU A 902 18.99 12.26 1.23
C LEU A 902 18.88 12.53 2.74
N LEU A 903 17.66 12.73 3.24
CA LEU A 903 17.40 12.95 4.66
C LEU A 903 17.58 11.65 5.46
N ALA A 904 17.18 10.52 4.90
CA ALA A 904 17.46 9.19 5.42
C ALA A 904 18.97 8.92 5.52
N VAL A 905 19.73 9.28 4.48
CA VAL A 905 21.19 9.18 4.43
C VAL A 905 21.87 10.14 5.43
N ASN A 906 21.38 11.37 5.54
CA ASN A 906 21.90 12.32 6.53
C ASN A 906 21.56 11.91 7.96
N TYR A 907 20.41 11.29 8.18
CA TYR A 907 20.01 10.77 9.50
C TYR A 907 20.72 9.45 9.84
N SER A 908 21.10 8.64 8.85
CA SER A 908 21.95 7.46 9.09
C SER A 908 23.41 7.83 9.38
N SER A 909 23.89 8.96 8.85
CA SER A 909 25.29 9.40 9.02
C SER A 909 25.62 10.05 10.37
N GLU A 910 24.64 10.23 11.27
CA GLU A 910 24.89 10.61 12.67
C GLU A 910 25.60 9.46 13.42
N THR A 911 26.92 9.50 13.37
CA THR A 911 27.84 8.56 14.02
C THR A 911 28.01 8.92 15.48
N PHE A 912 27.16 8.36 16.35
CA PHE A 912 27.29 8.49 17.80
C PHE A 912 28.51 7.69 18.32
N ASP A 913 29.23 8.27 19.28
CA ASP A 913 30.27 7.58 20.04
C ASP A 913 29.63 6.52 20.95
N ASP A 914 30.33 5.41 21.15
CA ASP A 914 29.86 4.30 21.99
C ASP A 914 29.88 4.71 23.49
N PRO A 915 28.83 4.39 24.27
CA PRO A 915 28.74 4.79 25.67
C PRO A 915 29.73 4.01 26.54
N LYS A 916 30.06 4.56 27.71
CA LYS A 916 30.84 3.86 28.74
C LYS A 916 30.04 2.65 29.27
N LEU A 917 30.70 1.50 29.38
CA LEU A 917 30.15 0.29 30.00
C LEU A 917 30.98 -0.14 31.21
N GLU A 918 30.34 -0.23 32.38
CA GLU A 918 30.97 -0.78 33.60
C GLU A 918 31.04 -2.32 33.50
N LEU A 919 32.25 -2.88 33.70
CA LEU A 919 32.50 -4.31 33.54
C LEU A 919 32.23 -5.05 34.85
N THR A 920 30.95 -5.09 35.25
CA THR A 920 30.47 -5.77 36.47
C THR A 920 29.44 -6.84 36.13
N LEU A 921 29.28 -7.83 37.01
CA LEU A 921 28.24 -8.86 36.84
C LEU A 921 26.82 -8.29 36.97
N GLY A 922 26.66 -7.20 37.74
CA GLY A 922 25.37 -6.53 37.92
C GLY A 922 24.73 -6.01 36.63
N ALA A 923 25.54 -5.66 35.61
CA ALA A 923 25.04 -5.24 34.30
C ALA A 923 24.21 -6.34 33.60
N TYR A 924 24.46 -7.61 33.94
CA TYR A 924 23.79 -8.77 33.37
C TYR A 924 22.63 -9.30 34.24
N GLY A 925 22.27 -8.59 35.31
CA GLY A 925 21.25 -9.01 36.26
C GLY A 925 21.75 -10.07 37.25
N ARG A 926 20.92 -11.07 37.55
CA ARG A 926 21.23 -12.13 38.53
C ARG A 926 21.87 -13.33 37.82
N THR A 927 23.17 -13.51 38.05
CA THR A 927 23.97 -14.61 37.48
C THR A 927 24.37 -15.62 38.55
N VAL A 928 24.60 -16.86 38.12
CA VAL A 928 25.19 -17.94 38.90
C VAL A 928 26.66 -18.00 38.53
N VAL A 929 27.55 -17.96 39.53
CA VAL A 929 29.00 -17.99 39.33
C VAL A 929 29.57 -19.29 39.90
N PRO A 930 29.83 -20.30 39.05
CA PRO A 930 30.46 -21.53 39.46
C PRO A 930 31.94 -21.29 39.82
N PHE A 931 32.39 -21.87 40.92
CA PHE A 931 33.82 -21.86 41.26
C PHE A 931 34.28 -23.21 41.80
N ALA A 932 35.53 -23.58 41.50
CA ALA A 932 36.14 -24.84 41.91
C ALA A 932 37.43 -24.59 42.68
N VAL A 933 37.52 -25.23 43.85
CA VAL A 933 38.62 -25.09 44.80
C VAL A 933 39.07 -26.49 45.22
N PRO A 934 40.24 -26.98 44.78
CA PRO A 934 40.68 -28.36 45.04
C PRO A 934 41.09 -28.64 46.50
N GLY A 935 41.03 -27.64 47.39
CA GLY A 935 40.92 -27.87 48.84
C GLY A 935 42.20 -28.23 49.59
N ALA A 936 43.39 -28.00 49.03
CA ALA A 936 44.66 -28.40 49.65
C ALA A 936 45.40 -27.28 50.40
N SER A 937 45.21 -26.00 50.05
CA SER A 937 45.98 -24.89 50.64
C SER A 937 45.14 -23.95 51.52
N ARG A 938 45.77 -23.31 52.53
CA ARG A 938 45.13 -22.28 53.39
C ARG A 938 44.71 -21.03 52.60
N LEU A 939 45.42 -20.76 51.50
CA LEU A 939 45.18 -19.63 50.59
C LEU A 939 43.87 -19.84 49.81
N ASP A 940 43.63 -21.06 49.35
CA ASP A 940 42.42 -21.45 48.61
C ASP A 940 41.14 -21.35 49.45
N GLN A 941 41.20 -21.76 50.72
CA GLN A 941 40.06 -21.64 51.64
C GLN A 941 39.71 -20.18 51.97
N GLN A 942 40.72 -19.32 52.10
CA GLN A 942 40.47 -17.89 52.31
C GLN A 942 39.90 -17.24 51.04
N LEU A 943 40.44 -17.57 49.87
CA LEU A 943 39.97 -17.06 48.59
C LEU A 943 38.51 -17.45 48.32
N SER A 944 38.10 -18.67 48.67
CA SER A 944 36.75 -19.15 48.43
C SER A 944 35.69 -18.46 49.30
N GLU A 945 35.98 -18.22 50.59
CA GLU A 945 35.11 -17.47 51.51
C GLU A 945 34.96 -16.01 51.03
N HIS A 946 36.08 -15.33 50.71
CA HIS A 946 36.05 -13.95 50.23
C HIS A 946 35.31 -13.82 48.88
N LEU A 947 35.41 -14.83 48.01
CA LEU A 947 34.68 -14.88 46.75
C LEU A 947 33.17 -15.04 46.98
N LYS A 948 32.75 -15.90 47.92
CA LYS A 948 31.33 -16.07 48.30
C LYS A 948 30.76 -14.74 48.81
N ASP A 949 31.45 -14.10 49.75
CA ASP A 949 31.02 -12.83 50.34
C ASP A 949 30.92 -11.71 49.29
N MET A 950 31.91 -11.63 48.39
CA MET A 950 31.92 -10.64 47.31
C MET A 950 30.75 -10.83 46.34
N LEU A 951 30.50 -12.07 45.90
CA LEU A 951 29.43 -12.38 44.95
C LEU A 951 28.05 -12.16 45.56
N GLN A 952 27.85 -12.54 46.83
CA GLN A 952 26.59 -12.29 47.53
C GLN A 952 26.33 -10.79 47.75
N ALA A 953 27.38 -10.00 48.04
CA ALA A 953 27.27 -8.55 48.16
C ALA A 953 26.85 -7.87 46.83
N GLU A 954 27.20 -8.46 45.68
CA GLU A 954 26.78 -8.00 44.35
C GLU A 954 25.43 -8.60 43.88
N GLY A 955 24.73 -9.35 44.74
CA GLY A 955 23.45 -9.98 44.41
C GLY A 955 23.55 -11.19 43.48
N GLN A 956 24.75 -11.77 43.34
CA GLN A 956 25.04 -12.93 42.50
C GLN A 956 24.97 -14.23 43.32
N GLU A 957 24.75 -15.37 42.65
CA GLU A 957 24.62 -16.67 43.30
C GLU A 957 25.93 -17.48 43.19
N PRO A 958 26.78 -17.52 44.23
CA PRO A 958 28.00 -18.32 44.20
C PRO A 958 27.67 -19.82 44.25
N ARG A 959 28.27 -20.62 43.36
CA ARG A 959 28.06 -22.07 43.32
C ARG A 959 29.38 -22.84 43.38
N GLU A 960 29.61 -23.51 44.49
CA GLU A 960 30.79 -24.37 44.65
C GLU A 960 30.62 -25.69 43.89
N VAL A 961 31.62 -26.07 43.09
CA VAL A 961 31.63 -27.29 42.28
C VAL A 961 32.68 -28.26 42.84
N LEU A 962 32.21 -29.41 43.33
CA LEU A 962 33.04 -30.51 43.82
C LEU A 962 33.41 -31.42 42.63
N GLY A 963 34.49 -31.11 41.91
CA GLY A 963 34.93 -31.88 40.74
C GLY A 963 35.59 -31.01 39.65
N ASP A 964 35.68 -31.54 38.42
CA ASP A 964 36.15 -30.73 37.29
C ASP A 964 35.09 -29.69 36.88
N LEU A 965 35.48 -28.42 36.98
CA LEU A 965 34.63 -27.29 36.63
C LEU A 965 34.23 -27.33 35.15
N GLU A 966 35.12 -27.80 34.27
CA GLU A 966 34.88 -27.82 32.82
C GLU A 966 33.80 -28.84 32.45
N GLU A 967 33.82 -30.04 33.04
CA GLU A 967 32.76 -31.04 32.86
C GLU A 967 31.40 -30.57 33.39
N PHE A 968 31.40 -29.89 34.55
CA PHE A 968 30.18 -29.30 35.10
C PHE A 968 29.57 -28.25 34.16
N LEU A 969 30.39 -27.37 33.57
CA LEU A 969 29.96 -26.35 32.62
C LEU A 969 29.40 -26.99 31.34
N ILE A 970 30.04 -28.04 30.80
CA ILE A 970 29.54 -28.78 29.62
C ILE A 970 28.19 -29.43 29.92
N PHE A 971 28.06 -30.11 31.06
CA PHE A 971 26.81 -30.77 31.46
C PHE A 971 25.68 -29.77 31.61
N ARG A 972 25.90 -28.68 32.35
CA ARG A 972 24.90 -27.62 32.54
C ARG A 972 24.51 -26.94 31.24
N ALA A 973 25.47 -26.60 30.39
CA ALA A 973 25.20 -26.05 29.07
C ALA A 973 24.35 -26.98 28.20
N SER A 974 24.57 -28.30 28.28
CA SER A 974 23.79 -29.29 27.53
C SER A 974 22.33 -29.43 28.01
N VAL A 975 22.07 -29.23 29.31
CA VAL A 975 20.74 -29.37 29.92
C VAL A 975 19.92 -28.08 29.80
N GLU A 976 20.55 -26.93 30.03
CA GLU A 976 19.88 -25.62 30.09
C GLU A 976 19.86 -24.90 28.73
N GLY A 977 20.66 -25.35 27.76
CA GLY A 977 20.70 -24.80 26.41
C GLY A 977 21.04 -23.30 26.38
N GLY A 978 20.32 -22.51 25.58
CA GLY A 978 20.54 -21.07 25.45
C GLY A 978 20.43 -20.30 26.78
N GLY A 979 19.60 -20.76 27.72
CA GLY A 979 19.42 -20.10 29.02
C GLY A 979 20.66 -20.16 29.93
N PHE A 980 21.54 -21.15 29.71
CA PHE A 980 22.83 -21.23 30.40
C PHE A 980 23.72 -20.01 30.10
N ASN A 981 23.71 -19.56 28.84
CA ASN A 981 24.57 -18.46 28.40
C ASN A 981 24.16 -17.10 28.99
N GLU A 982 22.96 -16.97 29.56
CA GLU A 982 22.51 -15.74 30.23
C GLU A 982 22.75 -15.81 31.73
N ARG A 983 22.56 -17.00 32.33
CA ARG A 983 22.68 -17.20 33.77
C ARG A 983 24.11 -17.41 34.24
N CYS A 984 24.98 -18.01 33.42
CA CYS A 984 26.35 -18.33 33.81
C CYS A 984 27.33 -17.57 32.91
N LEU A 985 27.90 -16.47 33.40
CA LEU A 985 28.79 -15.61 32.60
C LEU A 985 30.27 -15.79 32.88
N VAL A 986 30.59 -16.06 34.14
CA VAL A 986 31.95 -16.17 34.66
C VAL A 986 32.02 -17.41 35.54
N ALA A 987 33.14 -18.10 35.49
CA ALA A 987 33.48 -19.14 36.45
C ALA A 987 34.93 -19.00 36.87
N VAL A 988 35.28 -19.44 38.09
CA VAL A 988 36.64 -19.28 38.62
C VAL A 988 37.18 -20.63 39.07
N SER A 989 38.38 -21.00 38.62
CA SER A 989 39.07 -22.21 39.07
C SER A 989 40.40 -21.86 39.70
N PHE A 990 40.65 -22.39 40.90
CA PHE A 990 41.94 -22.34 41.57
C PHE A 990 42.63 -23.69 41.38
N ARG A 991 43.86 -23.72 40.89
CA ARG A 991 44.60 -24.97 40.67
C ARG A 991 46.06 -24.80 41.08
N ASP A 992 46.51 -25.59 42.03
CA ASP A 992 47.92 -25.60 42.44
C ASP A 992 48.75 -26.44 41.46
N VAL A 993 49.77 -25.81 40.84
CA VAL A 993 50.70 -26.43 39.91
C VAL A 993 52.12 -26.23 40.44
N GLY A 994 52.62 -27.20 41.21
CA GLY A 994 53.92 -27.10 41.87
C GLY A 994 53.90 -26.09 43.04
N GLU A 995 54.84 -25.14 43.05
CA GLU A 995 54.88 -24.05 44.05
C GLU A 995 54.03 -22.82 43.65
N ARG A 996 53.33 -22.88 42.52
CA ARG A 996 52.51 -21.77 42.00
C ARG A 996 51.03 -22.11 41.95
N THR A 997 50.19 -21.19 42.39
CA THR A 997 48.74 -21.28 42.26
C THR A 997 48.31 -20.60 40.96
N VAL A 998 47.62 -21.35 40.10
CA VAL A 998 47.06 -20.84 38.84
C VAL A 998 45.59 -20.51 39.06
N VAL A 999 45.24 -19.23 38.93
CA VAL A 999 43.85 -18.76 38.96
C VAL A 999 43.37 -18.65 37.52
N THR A 1000 42.40 -19.48 37.16
CA THR A 1000 41.78 -19.45 35.84
C THR A 1000 40.47 -18.69 35.91
N ALA A 1001 40.42 -17.54 35.23
CA ALA A 1001 39.20 -16.77 35.00
C ALA A 1001 38.51 -17.32 33.74
N LEU A 1002 37.43 -18.07 33.94
CA LEU A 1002 36.66 -18.63 32.84
C LEU A 1002 35.55 -17.66 32.40
N PHE A 1003 35.36 -17.49 31.09
CA PHE A 1003 34.35 -16.57 30.53
C PHE A 1003 33.44 -17.22 29.49
N ASN A 1004 32.21 -16.70 29.42
CA ASN A 1004 31.12 -17.19 28.57
C ASN A 1004 31.37 -17.00 27.06
N ASN A 1005 30.78 -17.90 26.27
CA ASN A 1005 30.95 -18.03 24.82
C ASN A 1005 30.15 -17.06 23.94
N GLN A 1006 29.12 -16.39 24.47
CA GLN A 1006 28.20 -15.52 23.74
C GLN A 1006 28.33 -14.04 24.14
N ALA A 1007 28.38 -13.75 25.44
CA ALA A 1007 28.45 -12.37 25.95
C ALA A 1007 29.71 -11.64 25.42
N TYR A 1008 29.56 -10.38 25.01
CA TYR A 1008 30.66 -9.61 24.41
C TYR A 1008 31.75 -9.24 25.42
N HIS A 1009 31.36 -8.92 26.65
CA HIS A 1009 32.26 -8.35 27.66
C HIS A 1009 32.55 -9.30 28.83
N SER A 1010 32.12 -10.57 28.72
CA SER A 1010 32.43 -11.60 29.70
C SER A 1010 33.94 -11.81 29.94
N PRO A 1011 34.86 -11.68 28.96
CA PRO A 1011 36.29 -11.89 29.24
C PRO A 1011 36.83 -10.85 30.22
N ALA A 1012 36.54 -9.57 29.99
CA ALA A 1012 37.01 -8.46 30.83
C ALA A 1012 36.32 -8.46 32.21
N THR A 1013 35.03 -8.83 32.25
CA THR A 1013 34.28 -8.99 33.50
C THR A 1013 34.82 -10.16 34.34
N ALA A 1014 35.17 -11.30 33.70
CA ALA A 1014 35.76 -12.44 34.39
C ALA A 1014 37.09 -12.08 35.06
N LEU A 1015 37.93 -11.31 34.37
CA LEU A 1015 39.18 -10.80 34.94
C LEU A 1015 38.91 -9.80 36.08
N ALA A 1016 37.97 -8.87 35.91
CA ALA A 1016 37.62 -7.89 36.92
C ALA A 1016 37.18 -8.55 38.25
N VAL A 1017 36.40 -9.63 38.17
CA VAL A 1017 35.99 -10.42 39.35
C VAL A 1017 37.21 -11.02 40.07
N VAL A 1018 38.17 -11.57 39.33
CA VAL A 1018 39.39 -12.17 39.90
C VAL A 1018 40.31 -11.11 40.49
N ASP A 1019 40.58 -10.02 39.77
CA ASP A 1019 41.48 -8.96 40.25
C ASP A 1019 40.88 -8.22 41.46
N ASN A 1020 39.57 -7.99 41.48
CA ASN A 1020 38.88 -7.41 42.64
C ASN A 1020 38.94 -8.34 43.88
N LEU A 1021 38.83 -9.66 43.68
CA LEU A 1021 39.02 -10.66 44.74
C LEU A 1021 40.43 -10.58 45.34
N LEU A 1022 41.46 -10.55 44.48
CA LEU A 1022 42.86 -10.45 44.91
C LEU A 1022 43.15 -9.15 45.66
N PHE A 1023 42.56 -8.03 45.22
CA PHE A 1023 42.73 -6.74 45.89
C PHE A 1023 42.10 -6.72 47.29
N LYS A 1024 40.89 -7.28 47.43
CA LYS A 1024 40.24 -7.46 48.75
C LYS A 1024 41.06 -8.32 49.68
N GLN A 1025 41.69 -9.37 49.17
CA GLN A 1025 42.57 -10.23 49.98
C GLN A 1025 43.82 -9.48 50.47
N LEU A 1026 44.37 -8.57 49.67
CA LEU A 1026 45.57 -7.80 50.02
C LEU A 1026 45.30 -6.62 50.96
N CYS A 1027 44.19 -5.91 50.76
CA CYS A 1027 43.92 -4.62 51.41
C CYS A 1027 42.72 -4.62 52.38
N GLY A 1028 42.01 -5.75 52.52
CA GLY A 1028 40.85 -5.92 53.39
C GLY A 1028 39.50 -5.70 52.69
N PRO A 1029 38.37 -5.89 53.41
CA PRO A 1029 37.03 -5.95 52.81
C PRO A 1029 36.52 -4.60 52.26
N GLN A 1030 37.11 -3.47 52.67
CA GLN A 1030 36.76 -2.13 52.18
C GLN A 1030 37.42 -1.79 50.83
N ALA A 1031 38.34 -2.63 50.34
CA ALA A 1031 39.01 -2.44 49.07
C ALA A 1031 38.10 -2.91 47.93
N SER A 1032 38.01 -2.12 46.85
CA SER A 1032 37.26 -2.51 45.66
C SER A 1032 37.83 -1.84 44.43
N ILE A 1033 37.96 -2.59 43.32
CA ILE A 1033 38.31 -2.04 42.01
C ILE A 1033 37.15 -2.25 41.05
N VAL A 1034 36.72 -1.17 40.39
CA VAL A 1034 35.72 -1.21 39.33
C VAL A 1034 36.34 -0.65 38.06
N VAL A 1035 36.36 -1.48 37.02
CA VAL A 1035 36.87 -1.13 35.69
C VAL A 1035 35.71 -0.96 34.71
N SER A 1036 35.82 0.03 33.82
CA SER A 1036 34.86 0.22 32.73
C SER A 1036 35.57 0.30 31.38
N ASN A 1037 34.89 -0.15 30.32
CA ASN A 1037 35.33 0.09 28.95
C ASN A 1037 34.62 1.33 28.39
N TYR A 1038 35.39 2.34 28.00
CA TYR A 1038 34.86 3.51 27.31
C TYR A 1038 35.68 3.78 26.04
N PRO A 1039 35.21 3.38 24.86
CA PRO A 1039 35.98 3.51 23.62
C PRO A 1039 36.42 4.95 23.34
N GLN A 1040 37.58 5.11 22.70
CA GLN A 1040 38.04 6.42 22.23
C GLN A 1040 37.07 6.98 21.17
N PRO A 1041 36.91 8.32 21.10
CA PRO A 1041 36.11 8.92 20.04
C PRO A 1041 36.74 8.66 18.66
N ARG A 1042 35.92 8.60 17.62
CA ARG A 1042 36.43 8.44 16.24
C ARG A 1042 37.29 9.66 15.86
N SER A 1043 38.45 9.44 15.26
CA SER A 1043 39.24 10.54 14.70
C SER A 1043 38.50 11.18 13.51
N ALA A 1044 38.73 12.47 13.23
CA ALA A 1044 38.06 13.15 12.12
C ALA A 1044 38.28 12.45 10.76
N LEU A 1045 39.45 11.81 10.58
CA LEU A 1045 39.77 11.02 9.39
C LEU A 1045 38.99 9.69 9.33
N GLN A 1046 38.82 9.00 10.47
CA GLN A 1046 38.04 7.77 10.53
C GLN A 1046 36.56 8.04 10.33
N ALA A 1047 36.00 9.06 11.00
CA ALA A 1047 34.61 9.47 10.81
C ALA A 1047 34.30 9.79 9.34
N ALA A 1048 35.23 10.44 8.63
CA ALA A 1048 35.10 10.70 7.19
C ALA A 1048 35.24 9.44 6.32
N LYS A 1049 36.08 8.47 6.69
CA LYS A 1049 36.23 7.19 5.97
C LYS A 1049 35.02 6.29 6.15
N ASP A 1050 34.47 6.22 7.35
CA ASP A 1050 33.29 5.41 7.68
C ASP A 1050 32.07 5.95 6.92
N GLN A 1051 31.89 7.28 6.93
CA GLN A 1051 30.91 7.94 6.08
C GLN A 1051 31.10 7.57 4.61
N PHE A 1052 32.32 7.60 4.07
CA PHE A 1052 32.58 7.27 2.66
C PHE A 1052 32.35 5.77 2.31
N ASN A 1053 32.62 4.86 3.24
CA ASN A 1053 32.43 3.43 3.05
C ASN A 1053 30.96 3.00 3.14
N GLU A 1054 30.14 3.64 3.98
CA GLU A 1054 28.67 3.46 4.00
C GLU A 1054 28.05 3.75 2.62
N TYR A 1055 28.60 4.67 1.83
CA TYR A 1055 28.10 4.98 0.47
C TYR A 1055 28.41 3.93 -0.60
N LYS A 1056 29.25 2.92 -0.32
CA LYS A 1056 29.59 1.84 -1.27
C LYS A 1056 28.60 0.68 -1.31
N ILE A 1057 27.48 0.77 -0.58
CA ILE A 1057 26.39 -0.23 -0.59
C ILE A 1057 25.51 -0.04 -1.85
N PHE A 1058 26.11 -0.13 -3.04
CA PHE A 1058 25.43 -0.44 -4.30
C PHE A 1058 26.37 -1.36 -5.11
N PRO A 1059 25.89 -2.52 -5.61
CA PRO A 1059 26.76 -3.58 -6.06
C PRO A 1059 27.45 -3.21 -7.37
N HIS A 1060 28.78 -3.16 -7.37
CA HIS A 1060 29.57 -3.39 -8.57
C HIS A 1060 30.33 -4.70 -8.40
N ASP A 1061 29.99 -5.68 -9.24
CA ASP A 1061 30.71 -6.93 -9.41
C ASP A 1061 32.22 -6.69 -9.53
N GLN A 1062 33.01 -7.32 -8.66
CA GLN A 1062 34.44 -7.51 -8.91
C GLN A 1062 34.78 -8.99 -8.76
N THR A 1063 35.09 -9.60 -9.90
CA THR A 1063 35.77 -10.88 -10.03
C THR A 1063 37.24 -10.74 -9.56
N PRO A 1064 37.85 -11.77 -8.95
CA PRO A 1064 39.23 -11.69 -8.52
C PRO A 1064 40.17 -12.08 -9.67
N GLY A 1065 41.18 -11.25 -9.93
CA GLY A 1065 42.28 -11.58 -10.83
C GLY A 1065 43.54 -10.79 -10.47
N PRO A 1066 44.69 -11.43 -10.22
CA PRO A 1066 45.91 -10.72 -9.86
C PRO A 1066 46.70 -10.40 -11.14
N ARG A 1067 46.91 -9.13 -11.47
CA ARG A 1067 48.03 -8.73 -12.33
C ARG A 1067 48.64 -7.41 -11.87
N SER A 1068 49.88 -7.55 -11.41
CA SER A 1068 50.93 -6.55 -11.28
C SER A 1068 50.88 -5.50 -12.40
N CYS A 1069 50.89 -4.22 -12.04
CA CYS A 1069 51.62 -3.21 -12.82
C CYS A 1069 52.06 -2.04 -11.92
N ARG A 1070 53.38 -1.95 -11.69
CA ARG A 1070 54.05 -0.75 -11.19
C ARG A 1070 54.00 0.33 -12.27
N ARG A 1071 53.66 1.57 -11.89
CA ARG A 1071 54.53 2.78 -11.96
C ARG A 1071 53.71 4.07 -12.10
N THR A 1072 54.02 4.99 -11.18
CA THR A 1072 54.13 6.46 -11.33
C THR A 1072 52.94 7.25 -11.85
N LEU A 1073 52.30 7.99 -10.94
CA LEU A 1073 51.92 9.39 -11.20
C LEU A 1073 51.87 10.17 -9.88
N GLY A 1074 52.54 11.32 -9.91
CA GLY A 1074 52.85 12.17 -8.76
C GLY A 1074 51.67 12.97 -8.23
N CYS A 1075 51.79 13.32 -6.96
CA CYS A 1075 50.96 14.27 -6.24
C CYS A 1075 50.94 15.65 -6.91
N PHE A 1076 49.77 16.27 -7.01
CA PHE A 1076 49.65 17.72 -6.94
C PHE A 1076 48.44 18.08 -6.08
N CYS A 1077 48.72 18.65 -4.91
CA CYS A 1077 47.76 19.21 -3.96
C CYS A 1077 47.20 20.54 -4.49
N LEU A 1078 45.90 20.75 -4.36
CA LEU A 1078 45.26 22.05 -4.55
C LEU A 1078 44.95 22.66 -3.18
N GLY A 1079 45.78 23.62 -2.78
CA GLY A 1079 45.56 24.49 -1.64
C GLY A 1079 45.54 25.96 -2.09
N ARG A 1080 44.69 26.73 -1.39
CA ARG A 1080 44.50 28.19 -1.45
C ARG A 1080 43.75 28.72 -2.67
N TRP A 1081 42.70 29.50 -2.42
CA TRP A 1081 42.66 30.95 -2.68
C TRP A 1081 41.40 31.54 -2.00
N LYS A 1082 41.62 32.44 -1.05
CA LYS A 1082 40.61 33.31 -0.42
C LYS A 1082 41.19 34.73 -0.45
N GLN A 1083 40.34 35.70 -0.85
CA GLN A 1083 40.45 37.17 -0.70
C GLN A 1083 41.48 37.96 -1.54
N CYS A 1084 40.97 38.86 -2.42
CA CYS A 1084 41.12 40.32 -2.28
C CYS A 1084 40.36 41.16 -3.36
N CYS A 1085 39.65 42.21 -2.87
CA CYS A 1085 39.30 43.53 -3.44
C CYS A 1085 38.37 43.65 -4.69
N HIS A 1086 37.17 44.28 -4.59
CA HIS A 1086 36.85 45.74 -4.74
C HIS A 1086 37.39 46.32 -6.07
N GLU A 1087 36.64 46.85 -7.05
CA GLU A 1087 35.52 47.83 -7.09
C GLU A 1087 34.74 47.74 -8.44
N ARG A 1088 33.47 48.20 -8.44
CA ARG A 1088 32.60 48.77 -9.53
C ARG A 1088 32.65 48.10 -10.93
N VAL A 1089 31.56 47.59 -11.50
CA VAL A 1089 30.43 48.34 -12.12
C VAL A 1089 29.24 47.36 -12.33
N VAL A 1090 28.02 47.84 -12.08
CA VAL A 1090 26.72 47.24 -12.47
C VAL A 1090 26.12 48.16 -13.57
N PRO A 1091 25.21 47.76 -14.50
CA PRO A 1091 24.54 46.47 -14.77
C PRO A 1091 24.62 46.00 -16.25
N THR A 1092 24.17 44.76 -16.56
CA THR A 1092 23.05 44.47 -17.49
C THR A 1092 22.97 42.99 -17.90
N SER A 1093 21.72 42.48 -17.94
CA SER A 1093 21.21 41.31 -18.67
C SER A 1093 21.40 39.90 -18.10
N LEU A 1094 20.28 39.43 -17.54
CA LEU A 1094 19.96 38.10 -17.02
C LEU A 1094 19.65 37.09 -18.15
N GLN A 1095 20.50 36.98 -19.18
CA GLN A 1095 20.16 36.23 -20.42
C GLN A 1095 21.18 35.17 -20.88
N SER A 1096 22.20 34.86 -20.06
CA SER A 1096 23.32 33.98 -20.48
C SER A 1096 23.53 32.72 -19.64
N PHE A 1097 22.73 32.44 -18.61
CA PHE A 1097 22.83 31.19 -17.82
C PHE A 1097 21.84 30.08 -18.23
N LEU A 1098 20.87 30.38 -19.10
CA LEU A 1098 19.90 29.39 -19.60
C LEU A 1098 20.32 28.71 -20.91
N LYS A 1099 21.53 29.00 -21.43
CA LYS A 1099 21.99 28.52 -22.74
C LYS A 1099 23.08 27.44 -22.73
N VAL A 1100 23.60 27.05 -21.56
CA VAL A 1100 24.66 26.02 -21.46
C VAL A 1100 24.15 24.69 -20.89
N GLY A 1101 23.02 24.68 -20.16
CA GLY A 1101 22.40 23.44 -19.64
C GLY A 1101 21.56 22.64 -20.66
N LEU A 1102 21.28 23.18 -21.84
CA LEU A 1102 20.40 22.54 -22.83
C LEU A 1102 21.13 21.82 -23.98
N LEU A 1103 22.47 21.89 -24.05
CA LEU A 1103 23.23 21.30 -25.16
C LEU A 1103 23.83 19.91 -24.85
N GLU A 1104 23.98 19.51 -23.58
CA GLU A 1104 24.48 18.16 -23.25
C GLU A 1104 23.37 17.10 -23.14
N HIS A 1105 22.13 17.49 -22.84
CA HIS A 1105 21.00 16.54 -22.87
C HIS A 1105 20.58 16.12 -24.29
N ALA A 1106 21.00 16.85 -25.32
CA ALA A 1106 20.72 16.52 -26.72
C ALA A 1106 21.62 15.42 -27.32
N ARG A 1107 22.69 14.98 -26.62
CA ARG A 1107 23.57 13.90 -27.10
C ARG A 1107 23.37 12.53 -26.42
N ALA A 1108 22.69 12.47 -25.27
CA ALA A 1108 22.48 11.20 -24.57
C ALA A 1108 21.20 10.45 -24.97
N LEU A 1109 20.23 11.09 -25.65
CA LEU A 1109 18.98 10.45 -26.10
C LEU A 1109 19.01 9.94 -27.55
N ALA A 1110 20.18 9.97 -28.21
CA ALA A 1110 20.36 9.50 -29.58
C ALA A 1110 20.86 8.04 -29.68
N LEU A 1111 20.96 7.27 -28.58
CA LEU A 1111 21.53 5.91 -28.59
C LEU A 1111 20.67 4.81 -27.96
N THR A 1112 19.36 4.99 -27.84
CA THR A 1112 18.46 3.86 -27.48
C THR A 1112 17.10 4.05 -28.14
N PHE A 1113 16.78 3.16 -29.09
CA PHE A 1113 15.61 3.06 -29.98
C PHE A 1113 15.82 3.48 -31.45
N CYS A 1114 16.68 2.72 -32.15
CA CYS A 1114 16.40 2.32 -33.53
C CYS A 1114 16.33 0.79 -33.56
N GLY A 1115 15.12 0.23 -33.68
CA GLY A 1115 14.91 -1.16 -34.07
C GLY A 1115 15.19 -1.35 -35.57
N PRO A 1116 15.52 -2.57 -36.04
CA PRO A 1116 15.92 -2.78 -37.42
C PRO A 1116 14.69 -2.95 -38.31
N SER A 1117 14.56 -2.08 -39.31
CA SER A 1117 13.86 -2.40 -40.55
C SER A 1117 14.28 -1.40 -41.62
N THR A 1118 15.15 -1.83 -42.55
CA THR A 1118 14.91 -1.76 -44.01
C THR A 1118 16.12 -2.22 -44.84
N LEU A 1119 15.77 -2.88 -45.95
CA LEU A 1119 16.46 -2.90 -47.26
C LEU A 1119 17.42 -4.07 -47.60
N PHE A 1120 16.81 -5.06 -48.25
CA PHE A 1120 17.36 -5.76 -49.42
C PHE A 1120 17.38 -4.82 -50.64
N SER A 1121 18.51 -4.71 -51.35
CA SER A 1121 18.57 -4.68 -52.83
C SER A 1121 20.03 -4.69 -53.36
N GLY A 1122 20.28 -5.50 -54.40
CA GLY A 1122 21.51 -5.49 -55.24
C GLY A 1122 22.03 -6.90 -55.53
N VAL A 1123 21.38 -7.69 -56.41
CA VAL A 1123 21.62 -7.86 -57.87
C VAL A 1123 23.02 -8.39 -58.24
N ALA A 1124 23.08 -9.67 -58.61
CA ALA A 1124 23.80 -10.21 -59.79
C ALA A 1124 23.60 -11.75 -59.91
N THR A 1125 23.06 -12.17 -61.07
CA THR A 1125 22.95 -13.53 -61.66
C THR A 1125 24.33 -14.07 -62.12
N PRO A 1126 24.53 -15.26 -62.80
CA PRO A 1126 23.58 -16.26 -63.34
C PRO A 1126 24.03 -17.78 -63.24
N VAL A 1127 23.19 -18.67 -63.82
CA VAL A 1127 23.52 -19.94 -64.55
C VAL A 1127 23.34 -21.35 -63.88
N CYS A 1128 22.31 -22.07 -64.39
CA CYS A 1128 22.13 -23.51 -64.76
C CYS A 1128 22.25 -24.68 -63.73
N VAL A 1129 21.18 -25.47 -63.43
CA VAL A 1129 20.53 -26.64 -64.16
C VAL A 1129 21.18 -28.01 -63.78
N PRO A 1130 20.49 -29.19 -63.72
CA PRO A 1130 19.23 -29.63 -63.07
C PRO A 1130 19.41 -31.06 -62.41
N THR A 1131 18.37 -31.93 -62.45
CA THR A 1131 18.34 -33.44 -62.33
C THR A 1131 18.00 -34.18 -61.00
N THR A 1132 16.73 -34.65 -60.94
CA THR A 1132 16.20 -36.05 -60.87
C THR A 1132 16.43 -37.06 -59.71
N ARG A 1133 15.37 -37.88 -59.52
CA ARG A 1133 15.16 -39.22 -58.88
C ARG A 1133 14.72 -39.26 -57.40
N ALA A 1134 13.48 -39.68 -57.09
CA ALA A 1134 12.90 -41.06 -57.02
C ALA A 1134 13.20 -41.73 -55.66
N ALA A 1135 12.40 -42.58 -55.01
CA ALA A 1135 11.03 -43.11 -55.11
C ALA A 1135 10.79 -43.98 -53.84
N LEU A 1136 9.51 -44.28 -53.52
CA LEU A 1136 8.96 -45.56 -52.98
C LEU A 1136 7.94 -45.42 -51.82
N SER A 1137 6.67 -45.62 -52.21
CA SER A 1137 5.48 -46.12 -51.47
C SER A 1137 5.56 -47.67 -51.28
N PRO A 1138 4.54 -48.48 -50.81
CA PRO A 1138 3.07 -48.23 -50.66
C PRO A 1138 2.22 -48.97 -49.57
N ARG A 1139 1.03 -48.38 -49.24
CA ARG A 1139 -0.40 -48.89 -49.08
C ARG A 1139 -0.77 -50.15 -48.21
N PRO A 1140 -2.09 -50.47 -47.92
CA PRO A 1140 -3.40 -49.83 -48.23
C PRO A 1140 -4.48 -49.72 -47.09
N HIS A 1141 -5.61 -49.06 -47.44
CA HIS A 1141 -6.94 -48.70 -46.83
C HIS A 1141 -7.94 -49.84 -46.41
N PRO A 1142 -9.25 -49.59 -46.03
CA PRO A 1142 -10.07 -48.38 -45.65
C PRO A 1142 -10.90 -48.58 -44.32
N HIS A 1143 -11.70 -47.68 -43.69
CA HIS A 1143 -12.91 -46.94 -44.12
C HIS A 1143 -13.47 -46.02 -42.97
N ILE A 1144 -14.14 -44.91 -43.37
CA ILE A 1144 -15.36 -44.27 -42.78
C ILE A 1144 -15.29 -43.10 -41.75
N LEU A 1145 -16.01 -42.03 -42.13
CA LEU A 1145 -16.68 -40.92 -41.40
C LEU A 1145 -15.86 -39.78 -40.77
N ALA A 1146 -15.76 -38.66 -41.51
CA ALA A 1146 -16.29 -37.33 -41.17
C ALA A 1146 -15.66 -36.26 -42.08
N VAL A 1147 -16.48 -35.54 -42.85
CA VAL A 1147 -16.05 -34.36 -43.63
C VAL A 1147 -16.84 -33.15 -43.15
N ARG A 1148 -16.05 -32.10 -42.96
CA ARG A 1148 -16.35 -30.72 -42.60
C ARG A 1148 -16.39 -29.90 -43.89
N LEU A 1149 -16.91 -28.68 -43.78
CA LEU A 1149 -16.67 -27.50 -44.63
C LEU A 1149 -17.61 -27.39 -45.84
N LEU A 1150 -18.18 -26.21 -46.08
CA LEU A 1150 -17.60 -24.88 -45.86
C LEU A 1150 -18.01 -24.16 -44.58
#